data_AF-A0A9R1QNC3-F1
#
_entry.id   AF-A0A9R1QNC3-F1
#
_cell.length_a   1.000
_cell.length_b   1.000
_cell.length_c   1.000
_cell.angle_alpha   90.00
_cell.angle_beta   90.00
_cell.angle_gamma   90.00
#
_symmetry.space_group_name_H-M   'P 1'
#
loop_
_entity.id
_entity.type
_entity.pdbx_description
1 polymer ?
#
loop_
_entity_poly.entity_id
_entity_poly.type
_entity_poly.pdbx_seq_one_letter_code
_entity_poly.pdbx_strand_id
1 'polypeptide(L)'
;MERRNHGAHGGGKIRIGVCVMEKKVSCSPMEQILERLHAFGEFEIIIFGDKVILEDPIESWPLCDCLIAFYSAGYPLEKAEKYAVLRRPFLVNELDPQYLLHDRSKVYEHLKLFGVPVPTYAVVRREHPNQELSYFIEQDDFIEIHGKRFCKPFVEKPIDGNNDHNIMIYYPSYAGGGMKELFRKVGNRSSEFYPEVRKVRRDGSYIYEEFMPTGGTDVKVYTIGPGYAHAEARKSPVVDGVVMRNSDGKEVRYPVLLTPTEKQIARNVCQAFRQAVCGFDLLRCDLGEARSYVCDVNGWSFVKSSYKYYDDAACILRKMFLDEKSPHIYTIPAHLPWRISEPAQPSDAVRNRERGTVGIPTQSEELRCVIAVIRHGDRTPKQKVKLKVTQEKLLKLMLKYNGGKAHAEAKLKSALQLQDLLDATRILVPRARSGRESDSDAEVEHAEKLRQVRAVLEEGGHFSGIYRKVQLKPSNWAHIPKSSGEGEEEVPSEALMILKYGGVLTHAGRKQAEELGRYFRNNMYPSEGPGLLRLHSTYRHDLKIYSSDEGRVQMSAAAFAKGLLDLEGDLTPILVSLVSKDSSMLDGLQDSTIEISQAKAQLHDIIISSKVANGGDPAGFPWMVDGADVSTNAAQLLTDLAELTKEITSQVKRLSDDENEEVATDSDSPNHPYDQAKALWRTEIDMDRIAAGLPCGSESFLLMFARWKKLERDLYNERKKYASQL
;
A
#
# COMPACT_ATOMS: atom_id res chain seq x y z
N MET A 1 68.74 10.52 5.81
CA MET A 1 69.08 11.77 6.50
C MET A 1 68.78 12.92 5.55
N GLU A 2 67.54 13.36 5.51
CA GLU A 2 67.14 14.66 4.95
C GLU A 2 66.21 15.25 6.00
N ARG A 3 66.68 16.30 6.65
CA ARG A 3 65.98 16.96 7.75
C ARG A 3 64.75 17.65 7.18
N ARG A 4 63.56 17.11 7.48
CA ARG A 4 62.32 17.88 7.42
C ARG A 4 62.47 19.04 8.41
N ASN A 5 62.64 20.24 7.86
CA ASN A 5 62.54 21.48 8.62
C ASN A 5 61.15 21.55 9.24
N HIS A 6 61.07 21.24 10.54
CA HIS A 6 59.97 21.70 11.37
C HIS A 6 60.13 23.22 11.52
N GLY A 7 59.56 23.95 10.57
CA GLY A 7 59.22 25.35 10.77
C GLY A 7 58.21 25.42 11.91
N ALA A 8 58.61 26.06 13.00
CA ALA A 8 57.70 26.55 14.01
C ALA A 8 56.71 27.53 13.34
N HIS A 9 55.47 27.10 13.13
CA HIS A 9 54.36 28.00 12.84
C HIS A 9 53.55 28.20 14.12
N GLY A 10 53.36 29.46 14.50
CA GLY A 10 52.63 29.88 15.71
C GLY A 10 51.18 29.39 15.73
N GLY A 11 50.60 29.35 16.94
CA GLY A 11 49.25 28.86 17.22
C GLY A 11 48.14 29.67 16.54
N GLY A 12 47.88 29.38 15.26
CA GLY A 12 46.71 29.84 14.51
C GLY A 12 45.55 28.85 14.62
N LYS A 13 44.31 29.34 14.46
CA LYS A 13 43.10 28.51 14.39
C LYS A 13 43.09 27.66 13.12
N ILE A 14 42.50 26.47 13.17
CA ILE A 14 42.27 25.61 12.00
C ILE A 14 41.16 26.23 11.15
N ARG A 15 41.42 26.49 9.87
CA ARG A 15 40.46 27.12 8.96
C ARG A 15 39.55 26.08 8.31
N ILE A 16 38.24 26.19 8.55
CA ILE A 16 37.21 25.38 7.91
C ILE A 16 36.57 26.20 6.78
N GLY A 17 36.84 25.82 5.54
CA GLY A 17 36.18 26.37 4.37
C GLY A 17 34.81 25.74 4.16
N VAL A 18 33.78 26.58 4.05
CA VAL A 18 32.42 26.18 3.70
C VAL A 18 32.16 26.61 2.25
N CYS A 19 32.34 25.67 1.33
CA CYS A 19 32.26 25.87 -0.11
C CYS A 19 31.00 25.21 -0.66
N VAL A 20 29.86 25.85 -0.45
CA VAL A 20 28.53 25.38 -0.88
C VAL A 20 27.69 26.57 -1.33
N MET A 21 26.63 26.32 -2.08
CA MET A 21 25.68 27.38 -2.46
C MET A 21 25.11 28.08 -1.21
N GLU A 22 24.94 29.39 -1.25
CA GLU A 22 24.61 30.24 -0.10
C GLU A 22 23.30 29.83 0.59
N LYS A 23 22.31 29.38 -0.21
CA LYS A 23 21.05 28.79 0.27
C LYS A 23 21.25 27.58 1.21
N LYS A 24 22.37 26.88 1.09
CA LYS A 24 22.74 25.74 1.95
C LYS A 24 23.49 26.17 3.21
N VAL A 25 24.16 27.33 3.17
CA VAL A 25 24.82 27.92 4.34
C VAL A 25 23.78 28.49 5.30
N SER A 26 22.82 29.26 4.79
CA SER A 26 21.76 29.94 5.57
C SER A 26 20.62 29.02 6.03
N CYS A 27 20.81 27.70 5.96
CA CYS A 27 19.80 26.77 6.46
C CYS A 27 20.04 26.52 7.96
N SER A 28 18.96 26.59 8.75
CA SER A 28 19.02 26.44 10.21
C SER A 28 19.90 25.28 10.72
N PRO A 29 19.87 24.06 10.15
CA PRO A 29 20.78 22.99 10.58
C PRO A 29 22.28 23.32 10.39
N MET A 30 22.64 23.97 9.29
CA MET A 30 24.02 24.35 9.00
C MET A 30 24.49 25.43 9.97
N GLU A 31 23.70 26.50 10.14
CA GLU A 31 24.01 27.59 11.09
C GLU A 31 24.24 27.05 12.50
N GLN A 32 23.34 26.20 13.00
CA GLN A 32 23.44 25.59 14.33
C GLN A 32 24.73 24.76 14.51
N ILE A 33 25.18 24.06 13.47
CA ILE A 33 26.41 23.25 13.53
C ILE A 33 27.65 24.15 13.43
N LEU A 34 27.65 25.15 12.55
CA LEU A 34 28.78 26.08 12.38
C LEU A 34 28.97 26.95 13.62
N GLU A 35 27.90 27.46 14.24
CA GLU A 35 27.96 28.21 15.50
C GLU A 35 28.63 27.40 16.61
N ARG A 36 28.29 26.11 16.72
CA ARG A 36 28.89 25.18 17.70
C ARG A 36 30.36 24.92 17.39
N LEU A 37 30.71 24.69 16.13
CA LEU A 37 32.10 24.53 15.71
C LEU A 37 32.92 25.78 16.05
N HIS A 38 32.40 26.97 15.75
CA HIS A 38 33.04 28.23 16.11
C HIS A 38 33.21 28.40 17.63
N ALA A 39 32.19 28.03 18.41
CA ALA A 39 32.18 28.17 19.86
C ALA A 39 33.24 27.33 20.60
N PHE A 40 33.80 26.28 19.99
CA PHE A 40 34.92 25.56 20.59
C PHE A 40 36.23 26.37 20.59
N GLY A 41 36.35 27.37 19.71
CA GLY A 41 37.44 28.34 19.73
C GLY A 41 38.69 27.94 18.94
N GLU A 42 38.86 26.67 18.54
CA GLU A 42 40.02 26.22 17.75
C GLU A 42 39.86 26.47 16.25
N PHE A 43 38.64 26.78 15.79
CA PHE A 43 38.32 26.89 14.37
C PHE A 43 38.03 28.33 13.93
N GLU A 44 38.47 28.65 12.72
CA GLU A 44 38.04 29.82 11.94
C GLU A 44 37.16 29.33 10.79
N ILE A 45 35.92 29.81 10.73
CA ILE A 45 34.96 29.38 9.69
C ILE A 45 34.97 30.40 8.56
N ILE A 46 35.26 29.94 7.34
CA ILE A 46 35.37 30.77 6.15
C ILE A 46 34.30 30.33 5.15
N ILE A 47 33.28 31.15 4.94
CA ILE A 47 32.24 30.93 3.94
C ILE A 47 32.71 31.53 2.62
N PHE A 48 32.74 30.74 1.54
CA PHE A 48 33.27 31.22 0.25
C PHE A 48 32.29 32.16 -0.45
N GLY A 49 30.98 31.87 -0.37
CA GLY A 49 29.92 32.65 -1.02
C GLY A 49 29.74 32.35 -2.52
N ASP A 50 28.54 32.61 -3.04
CA ASP A 50 28.16 32.21 -4.41
C ASP A 50 29.01 32.91 -5.47
N LYS A 51 29.31 34.21 -5.30
CA LYS A 51 30.16 34.96 -6.22
C LYS A 51 31.52 34.30 -6.42
N VAL A 52 32.20 33.94 -5.32
CA VAL A 52 33.53 33.31 -5.37
C VAL A 52 33.43 31.93 -6.04
N ILE A 53 32.46 31.11 -5.62
CA ILE A 53 32.33 29.73 -6.10
C ILE A 53 31.97 29.70 -7.60
N LEU A 54 31.09 30.59 -8.05
CA LEU A 54 30.61 30.62 -9.43
C LEU A 54 31.56 31.38 -10.37
N GLU A 55 31.95 32.60 -10.01
CA GLU A 55 32.61 33.55 -10.92
C GLU A 55 34.13 33.51 -10.82
N ASP A 56 34.68 33.50 -9.59
CA ASP A 56 36.12 33.69 -9.39
C ASP A 56 36.94 32.45 -9.77
N PRO A 57 38.20 32.62 -10.24
CA PRO A 57 39.12 31.51 -10.48
C PRO A 57 39.52 30.82 -9.17
N ILE A 58 39.75 29.49 -9.22
CA ILE A 58 40.01 28.68 -8.02
C ILE A 58 41.27 29.09 -7.26
N GLU A 59 42.21 29.75 -7.93
CA GLU A 59 43.45 30.27 -7.36
C GLU A 59 43.18 31.42 -6.38
N SER A 60 42.12 32.21 -6.59
CA SER A 60 41.74 33.32 -5.72
C SER A 60 40.77 32.93 -4.61
N TRP A 61 40.31 31.68 -4.59
CA TRP A 61 39.43 31.19 -3.53
C TRP A 61 40.14 31.21 -2.16
N PRO A 62 39.39 31.41 -1.05
CA PRO A 62 39.97 31.44 0.29
C PRO A 62 40.75 30.16 0.60
N LEU A 63 41.86 30.28 1.35
CA LEU A 63 42.63 29.13 1.82
C LEU A 63 41.98 28.54 3.06
N CYS A 64 41.79 27.21 3.07
CA CYS A 64 41.33 26.48 4.24
C CYS A 64 42.16 25.22 4.48
N ASP A 65 42.15 24.73 5.72
CA ASP A 65 42.82 23.49 6.11
C ASP A 65 41.86 22.31 5.96
N CYS A 66 40.58 22.52 6.26
CA CYS A 66 39.48 21.57 6.09
C CYS A 66 38.40 22.17 5.18
N LEU A 67 37.73 21.34 4.37
CA LEU A 67 36.70 21.75 3.42
C LEU A 67 35.40 20.98 3.64
N ILE A 68 34.32 21.73 3.83
CA ILE A 68 32.94 21.28 3.71
C ILE A 68 32.46 21.71 2.32
N ALA A 69 32.26 20.74 1.44
CA ALA A 69 31.81 20.97 0.07
C ALA A 69 30.90 19.82 -0.37
N PHE A 70 29.75 20.17 -0.95
CA PHE A 70 28.80 19.19 -1.47
C PHE A 70 27.93 19.79 -2.57
N TYR A 71 27.58 18.95 -3.52
CA TYR A 71 26.75 19.31 -4.65
C TYR A 71 25.33 19.71 -4.22
N SER A 72 24.81 20.73 -4.90
CA SER A 72 23.40 21.04 -4.97
C SER A 72 23.10 21.70 -6.31
N ALA A 73 21.83 21.86 -6.70
CA ALA A 73 21.47 22.46 -7.97
C ALA A 73 22.19 23.81 -8.18
N GLY A 74 22.94 23.92 -9.30
CA GLY A 74 23.75 25.09 -9.65
C GLY A 74 25.19 25.09 -9.12
N TYR A 75 25.60 24.11 -8.29
CA TYR A 75 26.94 24.06 -7.71
C TYR A 75 28.01 23.54 -8.70
N PRO A 76 29.14 24.24 -8.87
CA PRO A 76 30.19 23.85 -9.81
C PRO A 76 31.15 22.83 -9.18
N LEU A 77 30.71 21.56 -9.11
CA LEU A 77 31.47 20.47 -8.49
C LEU A 77 32.90 20.33 -9.08
N GLU A 78 33.04 20.46 -10.40
CA GLU A 78 34.34 20.38 -11.07
C GLU A 78 35.32 21.48 -10.61
N LYS A 79 34.84 22.71 -10.34
CA LYS A 79 35.69 23.78 -9.79
C LYS A 79 36.15 23.43 -8.37
N ALA A 80 35.25 22.90 -7.54
CA ALA A 80 35.57 22.48 -6.18
C ALA A 80 36.61 21.34 -6.16
N GLU A 81 36.54 20.41 -7.11
CA GLU A 81 37.55 19.34 -7.27
C GLU A 81 38.91 19.90 -7.66
N LYS A 82 38.97 20.81 -8.64
CA LYS A 82 40.22 21.47 -9.03
C LYS A 82 40.81 22.27 -7.86
N TYR A 83 39.97 22.95 -7.08
CA TYR A 83 40.40 23.61 -5.84
C TYR A 83 40.96 22.61 -4.83
N ALA A 84 40.28 21.48 -4.59
CA ALA A 84 40.73 20.45 -3.66
C ALA A 84 42.06 19.82 -4.09
N VAL A 85 42.28 19.61 -5.40
CA VAL A 85 43.57 19.16 -5.94
C VAL A 85 44.67 20.20 -5.74
N LEU A 86 44.36 21.48 -6.00
CA LEU A 86 45.29 22.60 -5.88
C LEU A 86 45.72 22.86 -4.43
N ARG A 87 44.76 22.87 -3.49
CA ARG A 87 44.97 23.31 -2.10
C ARG A 87 45.10 22.16 -1.09
N ARG A 88 44.71 20.94 -1.47
CA ARG A 88 44.76 19.72 -0.65
C ARG A 88 44.19 19.88 0.78
N PRO A 89 43.00 20.48 0.96
CA PRO A 89 42.36 20.52 2.27
C PRO A 89 41.90 19.10 2.68
N PHE A 90 41.64 18.89 3.97
CA PHE A 90 40.91 17.71 4.42
C PHE A 90 39.45 17.80 3.99
N LEU A 91 38.94 16.79 3.29
CA LEU A 91 37.55 16.76 2.81
C LEU A 91 36.67 16.01 3.82
N VAL A 92 35.60 16.65 4.30
CA VAL A 92 34.59 15.95 5.13
C VAL A 92 33.85 14.91 4.30
N ASN A 93 33.48 15.28 3.08
CA ASN A 93 32.92 14.40 2.08
C ASN A 93 33.80 14.49 0.84
N GLU A 94 34.17 13.33 0.28
CA GLU A 94 34.87 13.29 -1.01
C GLU A 94 34.00 13.89 -2.12
N LEU A 95 34.63 14.56 -3.07
CA LEU A 95 33.93 15.29 -4.15
C LEU A 95 33.57 14.38 -5.33
N ASP A 96 34.52 13.59 -5.82
CA ASP A 96 34.35 12.68 -6.97
C ASP A 96 33.15 11.70 -6.82
N PRO A 97 32.95 11.02 -5.66
CA PRO A 97 31.79 10.16 -5.48
C PRO A 97 30.43 10.85 -5.58
N GLN A 98 30.36 12.18 -5.49
CA GLN A 98 29.09 12.89 -5.56
C GLN A 98 28.47 12.81 -6.96
N TYR A 99 29.27 12.62 -8.01
CA TYR A 99 28.75 12.35 -9.36
C TYR A 99 27.95 11.04 -9.43
N LEU A 100 28.29 10.04 -8.60
CA LEU A 100 27.58 8.76 -8.55
C LEU A 100 26.15 8.94 -8.04
N LEU A 101 25.90 9.94 -7.18
CA LEU A 101 24.60 10.17 -6.54
C LEU A 101 23.54 10.70 -7.53
N HIS A 102 23.94 11.12 -8.73
CA HIS A 102 23.01 11.63 -9.75
C HIS A 102 22.33 10.52 -10.57
N ASP A 103 22.92 9.31 -10.61
CA ASP A 103 22.39 8.18 -11.37
C ASP A 103 22.01 7.05 -10.41
N ARG A 104 20.70 6.84 -10.21
CA ARG A 104 20.18 5.83 -9.28
C ARG A 104 20.66 4.41 -9.60
N SER A 105 20.93 4.11 -10.88
CA SER A 105 21.40 2.79 -11.29
C SER A 105 22.82 2.54 -10.79
N LYS A 106 23.69 3.57 -10.91
CA LYS A 106 25.05 3.54 -10.37
C LYS A 106 25.07 3.50 -8.84
N VAL A 107 24.17 4.24 -8.17
CA VAL A 107 24.00 4.15 -6.71
C VAL A 107 23.72 2.71 -6.29
N TYR A 108 22.80 2.03 -6.97
CA TYR A 108 22.42 0.65 -6.65
C TYR A 108 23.51 -0.37 -6.95
N GLU A 109 24.22 -0.23 -8.08
CA GLU A 109 25.39 -1.04 -8.39
C GLU A 109 26.46 -0.89 -7.31
N HIS A 110 26.75 0.35 -6.91
CA HIS A 110 27.76 0.66 -5.91
C HIS A 110 27.40 0.14 -4.51
N LEU A 111 26.13 0.28 -4.10
CA LEU A 111 25.63 -0.30 -2.84
C LEU A 111 25.84 -1.82 -2.79
N LYS A 112 25.53 -2.53 -3.88
CA LYS A 112 25.73 -3.98 -3.97
C LYS A 112 27.20 -4.39 -3.84
N LEU A 113 28.12 -3.63 -4.44
CA LEU A 113 29.57 -3.90 -4.33
C LEU A 113 30.07 -3.84 -2.87
N PHE A 114 29.44 -3.02 -2.03
CA PHE A 114 29.76 -2.88 -0.60
C PHE A 114 28.88 -3.76 0.32
N GLY A 115 28.17 -4.74 -0.25
CA GLY A 115 27.33 -5.66 0.51
C GLY A 115 26.14 -4.98 1.19
N VAL A 116 25.70 -3.82 0.69
CA VAL A 116 24.50 -3.15 1.19
C VAL A 116 23.27 -3.70 0.46
N PRO A 117 22.27 -4.25 1.18
CA PRO A 117 21.05 -4.76 0.56
C PRO A 117 20.25 -3.64 -0.09
N VAL A 118 19.82 -3.86 -1.33
CA VAL A 118 18.88 -3.01 -2.08
C VAL A 118 17.73 -3.86 -2.60
N PRO A 119 16.54 -3.29 -2.88
CA PRO A 119 15.45 -4.04 -3.50
C PRO A 119 15.90 -4.73 -4.78
N THR A 120 15.34 -5.90 -5.07
CA THR A 120 15.56 -6.57 -6.35
C THR A 120 15.12 -5.65 -7.49
N TYR A 121 16.03 -5.33 -8.42
CA TYR A 121 15.75 -4.38 -9.50
C TYR A 121 16.20 -4.86 -10.88
N ALA A 122 15.77 -4.13 -11.92
CA ALA A 122 16.26 -4.17 -13.30
C ALA A 122 16.25 -2.75 -13.89
N VAL A 123 17.14 -2.47 -14.84
CA VAL A 123 17.28 -1.15 -15.48
C VAL A 123 16.83 -1.26 -16.93
N VAL A 124 16.01 -0.31 -17.37
CA VAL A 124 15.56 -0.20 -18.75
C VAL A 124 16.00 1.14 -19.30
N ARG A 125 16.90 1.11 -20.29
CA ARG A 125 17.39 2.29 -20.99
C ARG A 125 16.73 2.38 -22.35
N ARG A 126 16.15 3.54 -22.66
CA ARG A 126 15.58 3.88 -23.97
C ARG A 126 16.37 5.03 -24.56
N GLU A 127 16.71 4.92 -25.84
CA GLU A 127 17.39 5.96 -26.60
C GLU A 127 16.42 7.07 -27.02
N HIS A 128 15.15 6.73 -27.25
CA HIS A 128 14.07 7.65 -27.56
C HIS A 128 12.75 7.20 -26.94
N PRO A 129 11.77 8.12 -26.75
CA PRO A 129 10.44 7.77 -26.27
C PRO A 129 9.79 6.65 -27.10
N ASN A 130 9.09 5.74 -26.43
CA ASN A 130 8.34 4.62 -27.01
C ASN A 130 9.17 3.63 -27.83
N GLN A 131 10.50 3.58 -27.66
CA GLN A 131 11.34 2.56 -28.28
C GLN A 131 10.86 1.15 -27.89
N GLU A 132 10.53 0.29 -28.85
CA GLU A 132 10.21 -1.11 -28.56
C GLU A 132 11.50 -1.87 -28.20
N LEU A 133 11.47 -2.61 -27.09
CA LEU A 133 12.63 -3.36 -26.58
C LEU A 133 12.27 -4.84 -26.53
N SER A 134 12.99 -5.68 -27.28
CA SER A 134 12.70 -7.12 -27.39
C SER A 134 12.77 -7.87 -26.06
N TYR A 135 13.52 -7.35 -25.10
CA TYR A 135 13.68 -7.92 -23.75
C TYR A 135 12.70 -7.36 -22.72
N PHE A 136 11.79 -6.46 -23.12
CA PHE A 136 10.80 -5.83 -22.24
C PHE A 136 9.40 -6.29 -22.61
N ILE A 137 8.74 -7.03 -21.73
CA ILE A 137 7.37 -7.49 -21.90
C ILE A 137 6.50 -6.87 -20.82
N GLU A 138 5.36 -6.31 -21.20
CA GLU A 138 4.34 -5.80 -20.27
C GLU A 138 3.07 -6.62 -20.41
N GLN A 139 2.51 -7.02 -19.27
CA GLN A 139 1.22 -7.68 -19.13
C GLN A 139 0.40 -6.95 -18.05
N ASP A 140 -0.87 -7.33 -17.87
CA ASP A 140 -1.79 -6.64 -16.97
C ASP A 140 -1.26 -6.51 -15.52
N ASP A 141 -0.66 -7.57 -14.99
CA ASP A 141 -0.22 -7.68 -13.58
C ASP A 141 1.28 -7.92 -13.40
N PHE A 142 2.08 -7.85 -14.48
CA PHE A 142 3.53 -7.96 -14.36
C PHE A 142 4.25 -7.30 -15.53
N ILE A 143 5.52 -7.00 -15.31
CA ILE A 143 6.49 -6.73 -16.37
C ILE A 143 7.60 -7.78 -16.34
N GLU A 144 8.23 -8.02 -17.47
CA GLU A 144 9.36 -8.93 -17.58
C GLU A 144 10.51 -8.23 -18.31
N ILE A 145 11.68 -8.17 -17.67
CA ILE A 145 12.86 -7.45 -18.15
C ILE A 145 14.02 -8.45 -18.17
N HIS A 146 14.57 -8.75 -19.36
CA HIS A 146 15.60 -9.77 -19.54
C HIS A 146 15.22 -11.13 -18.93
N GLY A 147 13.97 -11.56 -19.10
CA GLY A 147 13.43 -12.81 -18.54
C GLY A 147 13.15 -12.77 -17.04
N LYS A 148 13.46 -11.66 -16.35
CA LYS A 148 13.15 -11.47 -14.93
C LYS A 148 11.79 -10.81 -14.77
N ARG A 149 10.87 -11.51 -14.12
CA ARG A 149 9.49 -11.05 -13.90
C ARG A 149 9.35 -10.24 -12.61
N PHE A 150 8.69 -9.09 -12.72
CA PHE A 150 8.26 -8.26 -11.60
C PHE A 150 6.73 -8.20 -11.60
N CYS A 151 6.11 -8.91 -10.65
CA CYS A 151 4.68 -8.87 -10.45
C CYS A 151 4.28 -7.57 -9.75
N LYS A 152 3.12 -6.99 -10.10
CA LYS A 152 2.57 -5.87 -9.35
C LYS A 152 2.23 -6.34 -7.91
N PRO A 153 2.54 -5.55 -6.87
CA PRO A 153 3.11 -4.20 -6.95
C PRO A 153 4.61 -4.17 -7.27
N PHE A 154 5.01 -3.21 -8.10
CA PHE A 154 6.42 -2.86 -8.33
C PHE A 154 6.58 -1.34 -8.43
N VAL A 155 7.80 -0.87 -8.22
CA VAL A 155 8.17 0.56 -8.25
C VAL A 155 8.95 0.86 -9.53
N GLU A 156 8.67 2.00 -10.14
CA GLU A 156 9.39 2.54 -11.29
C GLU A 156 10.01 3.90 -10.91
N LYS A 157 11.33 4.00 -10.99
CA LYS A 157 12.09 5.21 -10.67
C LYS A 157 12.81 5.75 -11.91
N PRO A 158 12.78 7.06 -12.18
CA PRO A 158 13.66 7.67 -13.17
C PRO A 158 15.13 7.37 -12.86
N ILE A 159 15.96 7.13 -13.88
CA ILE A 159 17.40 6.89 -13.67
C ILE A 159 18.09 8.17 -13.15
N ASP A 160 17.70 9.35 -13.63
CA ASP A 160 18.17 10.64 -13.11
C ASP A 160 17.54 10.90 -11.74
N GLY A 161 18.35 10.81 -10.68
CA GLY A 161 17.91 11.03 -9.30
C GLY A 161 17.89 12.50 -8.87
N ASN A 162 18.50 13.40 -9.65
CA ASN A 162 18.72 14.79 -9.27
C ASN A 162 17.56 15.71 -9.69
N ASN A 163 16.98 15.45 -10.87
CA ASN A 163 15.94 16.31 -11.45
C ASN A 163 14.54 15.70 -11.43
N ASP A 164 14.42 14.37 -11.34
CA ASP A 164 13.13 13.69 -11.40
C ASP A 164 12.85 12.87 -10.14
N HIS A 165 11.87 13.35 -9.37
CA HIS A 165 11.37 12.70 -8.16
C HIS A 165 10.02 12.01 -8.40
N ASN A 166 9.57 11.88 -9.65
CA ASN A 166 8.30 11.26 -10.02
C ASN A 166 8.45 9.74 -10.05
N ILE A 167 8.29 9.13 -8.88
CA ILE A 167 8.39 7.68 -8.67
C ILE A 167 7.00 7.07 -8.78
N MET A 168 6.84 6.05 -9.61
CA MET A 168 5.54 5.41 -9.83
C MET A 168 5.48 4.07 -9.13
N ILE A 169 4.30 3.72 -8.61
CA ILE A 169 4.02 2.41 -8.01
C ILE A 169 2.79 1.85 -8.69
N TYR A 170 2.94 0.70 -9.35
CA TYR A 170 1.86 0.07 -10.10
C TYR A 170 1.21 -1.03 -9.29
N TYR A 171 -0.09 -0.96 -9.05
CA TYR A 171 -0.79 -1.91 -8.18
C TYR A 171 -1.45 -3.05 -8.97
N PRO A 172 -1.55 -4.25 -8.37
CA PRO A 172 -2.11 -5.41 -9.06
C PRO A 172 -3.63 -5.32 -9.20
N SER A 173 -4.16 -5.93 -10.25
CA SER A 173 -5.58 -5.93 -10.62
C SER A 173 -6.47 -6.54 -9.54
N TYR A 174 -5.97 -7.52 -8.78
CA TYR A 174 -6.72 -8.09 -7.64
C TYR A 174 -6.95 -7.08 -6.52
N ALA A 175 -6.07 -6.08 -6.39
CA ALA A 175 -6.14 -5.04 -5.35
C ALA A 175 -6.85 -3.77 -5.84
N GLY A 176 -7.41 -3.79 -7.06
CA GLY A 176 -8.05 -2.63 -7.69
C GLY A 176 -7.29 -2.06 -8.88
N GLY A 177 -6.01 -2.43 -9.05
CA GLY A 177 -5.14 -1.87 -10.08
C GLY A 177 -4.78 -0.41 -9.79
N GLY A 178 -4.42 0.32 -10.84
CA GLY A 178 -4.04 1.73 -10.74
C GLY A 178 -2.55 1.94 -10.49
N MET A 179 -2.17 3.21 -10.41
CA MET A 179 -0.80 3.66 -10.22
C MET A 179 -0.77 4.78 -9.19
N LYS A 180 0.24 4.80 -8.32
CA LYS A 180 0.49 5.94 -7.43
C LYS A 180 1.77 6.65 -7.85
N GLU A 181 1.66 7.95 -8.05
CA GLU A 181 2.77 8.84 -8.34
C GLU A 181 3.23 9.49 -7.03
N LEU A 182 4.48 9.27 -6.66
CA LEU A 182 5.17 9.98 -5.59
C LEU A 182 5.87 11.17 -6.23
N PHE A 183 5.76 12.34 -5.61
CA PHE A 183 6.37 13.56 -6.11
C PHE A 183 6.95 14.39 -4.97
N ARG A 184 7.80 15.36 -5.32
CA ARG A 184 8.35 16.31 -4.34
C ARG A 184 7.20 17.07 -3.68
N LYS A 185 7.18 17.10 -2.35
CA LYS A 185 6.08 17.65 -1.54
C LYS A 185 5.59 19.02 -2.04
N VAL A 186 4.28 19.09 -2.32
CA VAL A 186 3.55 20.32 -2.63
C VAL A 186 2.44 20.49 -1.59
N GLY A 187 2.55 21.53 -0.75
CA GLY A 187 1.64 21.73 0.38
C GLY A 187 1.63 20.55 1.36
N ASN A 188 0.48 19.89 1.49
CA ASN A 188 0.28 18.71 2.35
C ASN A 188 0.30 17.38 1.58
N ARG A 189 0.68 17.38 0.30
CA ARG A 189 0.70 16.18 -0.54
C ARG A 189 2.13 15.78 -0.91
N SER A 190 2.34 14.48 -0.99
CA SER A 190 3.61 13.81 -1.34
C SER A 190 3.43 12.66 -2.33
N SER A 191 2.18 12.26 -2.59
CA SER A 191 1.81 11.37 -3.68
C SER A 191 0.35 11.56 -4.05
N GLU A 192 -0.03 10.98 -5.18
CA GLU A 192 -1.41 10.89 -5.65
C GLU A 192 -1.67 9.54 -6.32
N PHE A 193 -2.88 9.01 -6.17
CA PHE A 193 -3.28 7.72 -6.72
C PHE A 193 -4.20 7.93 -7.92
N TYR A 194 -3.87 7.27 -9.02
CA TYR A 194 -4.55 7.30 -10.31
C TYR A 194 -5.09 5.90 -10.62
N PRO A 195 -6.37 5.60 -10.30
CA PRO A 195 -6.94 4.26 -10.44
C PRO A 195 -7.03 3.77 -11.90
N GLU A 196 -7.09 4.70 -12.86
CA GLU A 196 -7.18 4.45 -14.30
C GLU A 196 -5.83 4.14 -14.96
N VAL A 197 -4.71 4.60 -14.37
CA VAL A 197 -3.39 4.43 -14.96
C VAL A 197 -2.81 3.08 -14.55
N ARG A 198 -2.57 2.20 -15.53
CA ARG A 198 -2.12 0.81 -15.27
C ARG A 198 -0.89 0.39 -16.05
N LYS A 199 -0.53 1.16 -17.08
CA LYS A 199 0.62 0.90 -17.94
C LYS A 199 1.83 1.68 -17.48
N VAL A 200 3.01 1.10 -17.64
CA VAL A 200 4.27 1.74 -17.30
C VAL A 200 4.61 2.89 -18.24
N ARG A 201 5.45 3.82 -17.78
CA ARG A 201 5.97 4.89 -18.64
C ARG A 201 6.88 4.33 -19.73
N ARG A 202 6.88 4.99 -20.88
CA ARG A 202 7.65 4.61 -22.08
C ARG A 202 8.46 5.77 -22.66
N ASP A 203 8.38 6.94 -22.04
CA ASP A 203 8.97 8.20 -22.48
C ASP A 203 10.45 8.36 -22.10
N GLY A 204 10.94 7.61 -21.12
CA GLY A 204 12.32 7.69 -20.66
C GLY A 204 12.94 6.36 -20.26
N SER A 205 14.01 6.47 -19.48
CA SER A 205 14.76 5.35 -18.91
C SER A 205 14.48 5.23 -17.41
N TYR A 206 14.21 4.01 -16.96
CA TYR A 206 13.74 3.76 -15.60
C TYR A 206 14.42 2.56 -14.95
N ILE A 207 14.43 2.56 -13.62
CA ILE A 207 14.69 1.40 -12.77
C ILE A 207 13.34 0.83 -12.36
N TYR A 208 13.15 -0.46 -12.57
CA TYR A 208 12.02 -1.21 -12.03
C TYR A 208 12.51 -2.05 -10.87
N GLU A 209 11.86 -1.93 -9.71
CA GLU A 209 12.22 -2.68 -8.51
C GLU A 209 11.00 -3.32 -7.82
N GLU A 210 11.25 -4.40 -7.09
CA GLU A 210 10.26 -5.03 -6.22
C GLU A 210 9.74 -4.03 -5.20
N PHE A 211 8.41 -4.00 -5.03
CA PHE A 211 7.79 -3.20 -3.99
C PHE A 211 8.00 -3.86 -2.63
N MET A 212 8.48 -3.06 -1.67
CA MET A 212 8.83 -3.51 -0.33
C MET A 212 7.75 -3.06 0.67
N PRO A 213 7.01 -3.97 1.32
CA PRO A 213 5.95 -3.60 2.27
C PRO A 213 6.56 -3.17 3.62
N THR A 214 6.59 -1.86 3.89
CA THR A 214 7.28 -1.29 5.06
C THR A 214 6.40 -1.08 6.30
N GLY A 215 5.13 -1.47 6.24
CA GLY A 215 4.16 -1.11 7.28
C GLY A 215 3.83 0.40 7.26
N GLY A 216 3.94 1.06 6.11
CA GLY A 216 3.47 2.44 5.91
C GLY A 216 4.36 3.54 6.48
N THR A 217 5.60 3.23 6.87
CA THR A 217 6.59 4.23 7.29
C THR A 217 7.92 4.03 6.59
N ASP A 218 8.64 5.13 6.36
CA ASP A 218 9.97 5.13 5.78
C ASP A 218 10.98 5.56 6.85
N VAL A 219 12.11 4.86 6.97
CA VAL A 219 13.18 5.22 7.90
C VAL A 219 14.22 6.06 7.15
N LYS A 220 14.48 7.26 7.65
CA LYS A 220 15.53 8.14 7.15
C LYS A 220 16.72 8.10 8.08
N VAL A 221 17.88 7.79 7.52
CA VAL A 221 19.13 7.63 8.28
C VAL A 221 20.12 8.73 7.88
N TYR A 222 20.79 9.29 8.88
CA TYR A 222 21.74 10.39 8.74
C TYR A 222 23.05 10.01 9.45
N THR A 223 24.12 9.81 8.69
CA THR A 223 25.45 9.47 9.22
C THR A 223 26.27 10.72 9.47
N ILE A 224 27.19 10.63 10.44
CA ILE A 224 28.29 11.59 10.63
C ILE A 224 29.54 10.76 10.88
N GLY A 225 30.20 10.39 9.80
CA GLY A 225 31.23 9.36 9.78
C GLY A 225 30.66 7.96 10.00
N PRO A 226 31.52 6.93 9.94
CA PRO A 226 31.12 5.52 9.99
C PRO A 226 30.69 5.04 11.38
N GLY A 227 30.87 5.85 12.43
CA GLY A 227 30.61 5.50 13.83
C GLY A 227 29.31 6.05 14.40
N TYR A 228 28.61 6.93 13.68
CA TYR A 228 27.39 7.58 14.15
C TYR A 228 26.31 7.54 13.06
N ALA A 229 25.09 7.19 13.47
CA ALA A 229 23.90 7.31 12.64
C ALA A 229 22.69 7.70 13.49
N HIS A 230 22.00 8.77 13.09
CA HIS A 230 20.69 9.14 13.59
C HIS A 230 19.61 8.59 12.65
N ALA A 231 18.51 8.10 13.19
CA ALA A 231 17.39 7.63 12.38
C ALA A 231 16.05 8.20 12.87
N GLU A 232 15.22 8.59 11.92
CA GLU A 232 13.85 9.03 12.15
C GLU A 232 12.91 8.39 11.12
N ALA A 233 11.74 7.95 11.57
CA ALA A 233 10.68 7.48 10.70
C ALA A 233 9.75 8.63 10.32
N ARG A 234 9.20 8.53 9.11
CA ARG A 234 8.12 9.38 8.62
C ARG A 234 7.03 8.51 8.00
N LYS A 235 5.84 9.07 7.88
CA LYS A 235 4.77 8.42 7.12
C LYS A 235 5.25 8.22 5.68
N SER A 236 5.12 7.00 5.19
CA SER A 236 5.50 6.67 3.82
C SER A 236 4.53 7.35 2.85
N PRO A 237 5.02 8.00 1.78
CA PRO A 237 4.15 8.61 0.78
C PRO A 237 3.36 7.56 0.00
N VAL A 238 3.75 6.27 0.09
CA VAL A 238 3.03 5.15 -0.53
C VAL A 238 1.62 4.98 0.03
N VAL A 239 1.39 5.33 1.31
CA VAL A 239 0.12 5.04 1.99
C VAL A 239 -1.03 5.87 1.42
N ASP A 240 -1.17 7.13 1.82
CA ASP A 240 -2.26 8.01 1.35
C ASP A 240 -1.76 9.29 0.67
N GLY A 241 -0.44 9.54 0.72
CA GLY A 241 0.18 10.72 0.16
C GLY A 241 0.06 11.98 1.02
N VAL A 242 -0.62 11.92 2.17
CA VAL A 242 -0.84 13.06 3.06
C VAL A 242 0.32 13.22 4.03
N VAL A 243 0.93 14.41 4.02
CA VAL A 243 2.03 14.76 4.90
C VAL A 243 1.49 15.08 6.29
N MET A 244 1.79 14.22 7.28
CA MET A 244 1.45 14.50 8.67
C MET A 244 2.24 15.69 9.20
N ARG A 245 1.54 16.70 9.73
CA ARG A 245 2.14 17.89 10.34
C ARG A 245 1.74 18.02 11.81
N ASN A 246 2.65 18.55 12.62
CA ASN A 246 2.37 18.92 14.01
C ASN A 246 1.63 20.26 14.08
N SER A 247 1.31 20.70 15.30
CA SER A 247 0.67 22.01 15.58
C SER A 247 1.43 23.20 15.00
N ASP A 248 2.75 23.10 14.83
CA ASP A 248 3.60 24.16 14.28
C ASP A 248 3.73 24.09 12.75
N GLY A 249 2.94 23.22 12.09
CA GLY A 249 2.99 23.00 10.65
C GLY A 249 4.24 22.26 10.16
N LYS A 250 5.09 21.73 11.05
CA LYS A 250 6.28 20.93 10.67
C LYS A 250 5.90 19.47 10.45
N GLU A 251 6.52 18.83 9.48
CA GLU A 251 6.33 17.40 9.22
C GLU A 251 6.68 16.56 10.46
N VAL A 252 5.76 15.68 10.87
CA VAL A 252 5.90 14.80 12.03
C VAL A 252 6.99 13.77 11.76
N ARG A 253 7.85 13.58 12.75
CA ARG A 253 8.99 12.66 12.71
C ARG A 253 9.07 11.92 14.03
N TYR A 254 9.42 10.64 13.94
CA TYR A 254 9.51 9.79 15.10
C TYR A 254 10.91 9.21 15.22
N PRO A 255 11.59 9.30 16.38
CA PRO A 255 12.93 8.77 16.52
C PRO A 255 12.91 7.24 16.38
N VAL A 256 13.85 6.70 15.62
CA VAL A 256 14.00 5.27 15.36
C VAL A 256 15.32 4.78 15.95
N LEU A 257 15.27 3.64 16.64
CA LEU A 257 16.47 2.92 17.04
C LEU A 257 16.87 1.97 15.93
N LEU A 258 18.07 2.15 15.38
CA LEU A 258 18.65 1.23 14.41
C LEU A 258 19.11 -0.06 15.11
N THR A 259 18.81 -1.19 14.48
CA THR A 259 19.34 -2.52 14.87
C THR A 259 20.85 -2.59 14.60
N PRO A 260 21.57 -3.57 15.17
CA PRO A 260 22.99 -3.77 14.87
C PRO A 260 23.29 -3.92 13.36
N THR A 261 22.46 -4.69 12.65
CA THR A 261 22.56 -4.88 11.19
C THR A 261 22.41 -3.55 10.44
N GLU A 262 21.45 -2.72 10.84
CA GLU A 262 21.21 -1.42 10.19
C GLU A 262 22.30 -0.39 10.50
N LYS A 263 22.92 -0.46 11.69
CA LYS A 263 24.12 0.33 11.99
C LYS A 263 25.29 -0.08 11.09
N GLN A 264 25.43 -1.37 10.81
CA GLN A 264 26.43 -1.85 9.84
C GLN A 264 26.09 -1.39 8.42
N ILE A 265 24.83 -1.39 8.01
CA ILE A 265 24.39 -0.80 6.73
C ILE A 265 24.78 0.69 6.67
N ALA A 266 24.47 1.47 7.71
CA ALA A 266 24.81 2.88 7.76
C ALA A 266 26.33 3.13 7.64
N ARG A 267 27.13 2.29 8.31
CA ARG A 267 28.58 2.29 8.19
C ARG A 267 29.04 2.02 6.76
N ASN A 268 28.51 0.97 6.13
CA ASN A 268 28.86 0.58 4.77
C ASN A 268 28.46 1.66 3.75
N VAL A 269 27.28 2.29 3.88
CA VAL A 269 26.85 3.39 3.00
C VAL A 269 27.81 4.57 3.13
N CYS A 270 28.14 5.00 4.35
CA CYS A 270 29.09 6.08 4.60
C CYS A 270 30.46 5.81 3.95
N GLN A 271 30.97 4.57 4.06
CA GLN A 271 32.23 4.16 3.47
C GLN A 271 32.17 4.03 1.94
N ALA A 272 31.08 3.44 1.41
CA ALA A 272 30.90 3.21 -0.02
C ALA A 272 30.94 4.52 -0.82
N PHE A 273 30.18 5.53 -0.38
CA PHE A 273 30.13 6.81 -1.06
C PHE A 273 31.20 7.80 -0.57
N ARG A 274 32.01 7.43 0.42
CA ARG A 274 33.00 8.30 1.06
C ARG A 274 32.40 9.65 1.48
N GLN A 275 31.17 9.59 1.97
CA GLN A 275 30.41 10.74 2.47
C GLN A 275 30.29 10.59 3.98
N ALA A 276 31.09 11.33 4.77
CA ALA A 276 30.99 11.28 6.22
C ALA A 276 29.59 11.76 6.67
N VAL A 277 29.16 12.92 6.16
CA VAL A 277 27.79 13.41 6.34
C VAL A 277 26.95 12.90 5.19
N CYS A 278 26.09 11.91 5.45
CA CYS A 278 25.29 11.25 4.42
C CYS A 278 23.86 10.96 4.89
N GLY A 279 22.87 11.28 4.07
CA GLY A 279 21.48 10.88 4.25
C GLY A 279 21.08 9.77 3.29
N PHE A 280 20.37 8.75 3.77
CA PHE A 280 19.82 7.69 2.93
C PHE A 280 18.50 7.16 3.49
N ASP A 281 17.71 6.55 2.62
CA ASP A 281 16.39 6.00 2.93
C ASP A 281 16.47 4.47 3.07
N LEU A 282 15.86 3.96 4.13
CA LEU A 282 15.89 2.56 4.55
C LEU A 282 14.46 2.02 4.68
N LEU A 283 14.20 0.89 4.03
CA LEU A 283 12.93 0.17 4.04
C LEU A 283 13.04 -1.04 4.96
N ARG A 284 12.37 -1.02 6.11
CA ARG A 284 12.24 -2.16 7.02
C ARG A 284 11.10 -3.05 6.57
N CYS A 285 11.39 -4.30 6.27
CA CYS A 285 10.42 -5.27 5.78
C CYS A 285 10.40 -6.49 6.70
N ASP A 286 9.20 -6.96 7.03
CA ASP A 286 9.00 -8.17 7.84
C ASP A 286 8.19 -9.18 7.02
N LEU A 287 8.90 -9.92 6.17
CA LEU A 287 8.35 -11.00 5.33
C LEU A 287 8.84 -12.36 5.86
N GLY A 288 8.58 -12.63 7.14
CA GLY A 288 9.01 -13.83 7.86
C GLY A 288 10.39 -13.71 8.50
N GLU A 289 11.27 -12.86 7.94
CA GLU A 289 12.51 -12.41 8.57
C GLU A 289 12.63 -10.89 8.45
N ALA A 290 12.96 -10.23 9.55
CA ALA A 290 13.21 -8.79 9.57
C ALA A 290 14.45 -8.44 8.72
N ARG A 291 14.23 -7.72 7.61
CA ARG A 291 15.29 -7.26 6.71
C ARG A 291 15.15 -5.78 6.41
N SER A 292 16.28 -5.12 6.16
CA SER A 292 16.33 -3.70 5.84
C SER A 292 17.07 -3.47 4.53
N TYR A 293 16.46 -2.70 3.63
CA TYR A 293 16.99 -2.43 2.29
C TYR A 293 17.17 -0.92 2.09
N VAL A 294 18.28 -0.52 1.48
CA VAL A 294 18.50 0.88 1.09
C VAL A 294 17.84 1.11 -0.27
N CYS A 295 17.00 2.15 -0.37
CA CYS A 295 16.25 2.45 -1.60
C CYS A 295 16.58 3.83 -2.21
N ASP A 296 17.33 4.67 -1.48
CA ASP A 296 17.82 5.95 -1.97
C ASP A 296 19.03 6.44 -1.15
N VAL A 297 19.99 7.12 -1.80
CA VAL A 297 21.16 7.73 -1.14
C VAL A 297 21.30 9.16 -1.63
N ASN A 298 21.21 10.13 -0.72
CA ASN A 298 21.10 11.55 -1.05
C ASN A 298 22.44 12.31 -0.97
N GLY A 299 23.50 11.70 -0.41
CA GLY A 299 24.71 12.42 -0.03
C GLY A 299 24.46 13.37 1.14
N TRP A 300 25.02 14.59 1.09
CA TRP A 300 24.98 15.52 2.22
C TRP A 300 23.56 15.88 2.66
N SER A 301 23.19 15.49 3.88
CA SER A 301 21.90 15.86 4.48
C SER A 301 21.98 15.92 6.00
N PHE A 302 21.32 16.92 6.59
CA PHE A 302 21.20 17.07 8.04
C PHE A 302 19.79 16.74 8.55
N VAL A 303 19.75 16.24 9.80
CA VAL A 303 18.52 16.18 10.60
C VAL A 303 18.04 17.60 10.87
N LYS A 304 16.73 17.80 10.93
CA LYS A 304 16.12 19.11 11.18
C LYS A 304 15.46 19.10 12.56
N SER A 305 15.54 20.23 13.26
CA SER A 305 14.88 20.47 14.55
C SER A 305 15.34 19.54 15.69
N SER A 306 16.58 19.06 15.67
CA SER A 306 17.13 18.19 16.72
C SER A 306 18.41 18.79 17.30
N TYR A 307 18.29 19.47 18.45
CA TYR A 307 19.44 20.07 19.15
C TYR A 307 20.48 19.04 19.57
N LYS A 308 20.03 17.84 20.01
CA LYS A 308 20.92 16.72 20.32
C LYS A 308 21.75 16.29 19.11
N TYR A 309 21.13 16.23 17.92
CA TYR A 309 21.85 15.94 16.69
C TYR A 309 22.85 17.04 16.35
N TYR A 310 22.50 18.32 16.50
CA TYR A 310 23.44 19.43 16.24
C TYR A 310 24.65 19.40 17.18
N ASP A 311 24.43 19.11 18.48
CA ASP A 311 25.50 18.94 19.46
C ASP A 311 26.42 17.77 19.06
N ASP A 312 25.85 16.60 18.77
CA ASP A 312 26.59 15.40 18.36
C ASP A 312 27.38 15.65 17.07
N ALA A 313 26.74 16.27 16.08
CA ALA A 313 27.32 16.58 14.78
C ALA A 313 28.56 17.48 14.91
N ALA A 314 28.44 18.58 15.65
CA ALA A 314 29.55 19.49 15.87
C ALA A 314 30.71 18.81 16.62
N CYS A 315 30.41 17.98 17.63
CA CYS A 315 31.44 17.25 18.37
C CYS A 315 32.20 16.24 17.48
N ILE A 316 31.48 15.49 16.65
CA ILE A 316 32.07 14.49 15.76
C ILE A 316 32.88 15.17 14.65
N LEU A 317 32.35 16.22 14.03
CA LEU A 317 33.08 17.00 13.02
C LEU A 317 34.33 17.65 13.60
N ARG A 318 34.24 18.25 14.80
CA ARG A 318 35.41 18.74 15.54
C ARG A 318 36.47 17.65 15.70
N LYS A 319 36.06 16.45 16.14
CA LYS A 319 36.98 15.32 16.29
C LYS A 319 37.65 14.95 14.97
N MET A 320 36.90 14.86 13.86
CA MET A 320 37.47 14.58 12.54
C MET A 320 38.51 15.63 12.12
N PHE A 321 38.21 16.91 12.30
CA PHE A 321 39.14 17.99 11.96
C PHE A 321 40.41 17.98 12.82
N LEU A 322 40.28 17.74 14.12
CA LEU A 322 41.42 17.67 15.03
C LEU A 322 42.29 16.44 14.81
N ASP A 323 41.68 15.26 14.63
CA ASP A 323 42.42 14.02 14.38
C ASP A 323 43.29 14.16 13.10
N GLU A 324 42.82 14.89 12.09
CA GLU A 324 43.55 15.12 10.85
C GLU A 324 44.58 16.25 10.93
N LYS A 325 44.22 17.41 11.50
CA LYS A 325 45.06 18.62 11.42
C LYS A 325 45.88 18.89 12.67
N SER A 326 45.52 18.31 13.80
CA SER A 326 46.23 18.51 15.06
C SER A 326 46.09 17.30 16.00
N PRO A 327 46.64 16.13 15.62
CA PRO A 327 46.52 14.88 16.37
C PRO A 327 47.20 14.91 17.76
N HIS A 328 47.90 16.00 18.12
CA HIS A 328 48.50 16.18 19.43
C HIS A 328 47.57 16.92 20.43
N ILE A 329 46.46 17.51 19.96
CA ILE A 329 45.43 18.13 20.81
C ILE A 329 44.37 17.07 21.13
N TYR A 330 44.67 16.18 22.09
CA TYR A 330 43.69 15.24 22.62
C TYR A 330 43.04 15.81 23.89
N THR A 331 41.95 16.56 23.71
CA THR A 331 41.06 16.93 24.81
C THR A 331 39.61 16.75 24.38
N ILE A 332 38.94 15.78 25.01
CA ILE A 332 37.49 15.71 25.05
C ILE A 332 37.04 16.89 25.92
N PRO A 333 36.23 17.84 25.42
CA PRO A 333 35.73 18.92 26.26
C PRO A 333 34.87 18.32 27.38
N ALA A 334 35.26 18.53 28.65
CA ALA A 334 34.47 18.08 29.81
C ALA A 334 33.09 18.76 29.87
N HIS A 335 32.97 19.96 29.27
CA HIS A 335 31.75 20.74 29.15
C HIS A 335 31.62 21.31 27.72
N LEU A 336 30.39 21.35 27.19
CA LEU A 336 30.10 21.96 25.88
C LEU A 336 30.04 23.49 26.04
N PRO A 337 30.80 24.28 25.24
CA PRO A 337 30.92 25.73 25.42
C PRO A 337 29.59 26.51 25.39
N TRP A 338 28.61 26.01 24.66
CA TRP A 338 27.27 26.61 24.52
C TRP A 338 26.23 26.04 25.50
N ARG A 339 26.59 25.02 26.29
CA ARG A 339 25.79 24.63 27.46
C ARG A 339 26.29 25.43 28.65
N ILE A 340 25.70 26.60 28.86
CA ILE A 340 25.80 27.29 30.15
C ILE A 340 25.28 26.31 31.19
N SER A 341 26.07 26.03 32.24
CA SER A 341 25.59 25.26 33.39
C SER A 341 24.32 25.95 33.89
N GLU A 342 23.15 25.38 33.59
CA GLU A 342 21.95 25.76 34.30
C GLU A 342 22.28 25.55 35.79
N PRO A 343 22.10 26.56 36.66
CA PRO A 343 22.21 26.32 38.08
C PRO A 343 21.23 25.18 38.39
N ALA A 344 21.75 24.10 39.00
CA ALA A 344 20.93 22.97 39.39
C ALA A 344 19.68 23.50 40.11
N GLN A 345 18.53 23.44 39.45
CA GLN A 345 17.27 23.80 40.06
C GLN A 345 17.07 22.83 41.24
N PRO A 346 16.86 23.31 42.47
CA PRO A 346 16.60 22.45 43.62
C PRO A 346 15.15 21.93 43.57
N SER A 347 14.76 21.22 42.51
CA SER A 347 13.38 20.73 42.36
C SER A 347 13.24 19.25 41.98
N ASP A 348 14.30 18.53 41.62
CA ASP A 348 14.17 17.08 41.33
C ASP A 348 14.38 16.15 42.53
N ALA A 349 14.57 16.70 43.74
CA ALA A 349 14.62 15.92 44.98
C ALA A 349 13.24 15.72 45.66
N VAL A 350 12.16 16.34 45.16
CA VAL A 350 10.85 16.33 45.84
C VAL A 350 9.78 15.47 45.14
N ARG A 351 9.98 15.03 43.90
CA ARG A 351 9.02 14.11 43.24
C ARG A 351 9.27 12.61 43.44
N ASN A 352 10.36 12.23 44.12
CA ASN A 352 10.69 10.83 44.43
C ASN A 352 10.38 10.42 45.89
N ARG A 353 9.51 11.14 46.60
CA ARG A 353 9.17 10.83 48.01
C ARG A 353 7.71 10.47 48.33
N GLU A 354 6.85 10.29 47.32
CA GLU A 354 5.46 9.83 47.53
C GLU A 354 5.11 8.50 46.84
N ARG A 355 6.09 7.62 46.64
CA ARG A 355 5.79 6.21 46.34
C ARG A 355 6.68 5.22 47.09
N GLY A 356 7.06 5.61 48.29
CA GLY A 356 7.60 4.72 49.32
C GLY A 356 6.49 4.21 50.23
N THR A 357 5.52 3.47 49.68
CA THR A 357 4.73 2.52 50.49
C THR A 357 5.20 1.12 50.14
N VAL A 358 5.66 0.46 51.19
CA VAL A 358 6.16 -0.89 51.24
C VAL A 358 5.17 -1.86 50.57
N GLY A 359 5.68 -2.56 49.55
CA GLY A 359 5.48 -3.99 49.32
C GLY A 359 4.09 -4.58 49.60
N ILE A 360 3.18 -4.39 48.66
CA ILE A 360 2.37 -5.52 48.18
C ILE A 360 2.69 -5.61 46.68
N PRO A 361 3.29 -6.71 46.18
CA PRO A 361 3.44 -6.91 44.76
C PRO A 361 2.05 -7.11 44.19
N THR A 362 1.38 -6.03 43.79
CA THR A 362 0.36 -6.16 42.76
C THR A 362 1.12 -6.65 41.54
N GLN A 363 0.83 -7.87 41.11
CA GLN A 363 1.29 -8.39 39.82
C GLN A 363 0.87 -7.35 38.78
N SER A 364 1.80 -6.50 38.35
CA SER A 364 1.53 -5.56 37.27
C SER A 364 1.46 -6.41 36.01
N GLU A 365 0.24 -6.73 35.58
CA GLU A 365 0.02 -7.37 34.29
C GLU A 365 0.61 -6.47 33.20
N GLU A 366 1.55 -7.01 32.43
CA GLU A 366 2.17 -6.33 31.30
C GLU A 366 1.45 -6.74 30.02
N LEU A 367 0.87 -5.78 29.28
CA LEU A 367 0.25 -6.05 27.99
C LEU A 367 1.32 -6.55 26.99
N ARG A 368 1.30 -7.86 26.70
CA ARG A 368 2.24 -8.49 25.75
C ARG A 368 1.85 -8.29 24.30
N CYS A 369 0.59 -8.50 23.99
CA CYS A 369 0.04 -8.36 22.64
C CYS A 369 -1.47 -8.09 22.69
N VAL A 370 -1.98 -7.45 21.64
CA VAL A 370 -3.41 -7.33 21.38
C VAL A 370 -3.71 -8.15 20.13
N ILE A 371 -4.53 -9.18 20.26
CA ILE A 371 -5.00 -10.00 19.14
C ILE A 371 -6.46 -9.64 18.90
N ALA A 372 -6.76 -9.15 17.70
CA ALA A 372 -8.12 -8.82 17.28
C ALA A 372 -8.54 -9.73 16.12
N VAL A 373 -9.68 -10.38 16.27
CA VAL A 373 -10.31 -11.17 15.20
C VAL A 373 -11.52 -10.40 14.71
N ILE A 374 -11.49 -9.97 13.45
CA ILE A 374 -12.50 -9.08 12.88
C ILE A 374 -13.17 -9.78 11.71
N ARG A 375 -14.49 -9.83 11.73
CA ARG A 375 -15.30 -10.27 10.60
C ARG A 375 -15.36 -9.16 9.55
N HIS A 376 -15.40 -9.54 8.27
CA HIS A 376 -15.61 -8.57 7.19
C HIS A 376 -16.87 -7.73 7.42
N GLY A 377 -16.85 -6.47 6.95
CA GLY A 377 -18.01 -5.58 6.98
C GLY A 377 -19.14 -6.02 6.04
N ASP A 378 -20.22 -5.24 5.98
CA ASP A 378 -21.34 -5.49 5.08
C ASP A 378 -20.91 -5.68 3.61
N ARG A 379 -21.57 -6.61 2.91
CA ARG A 379 -21.20 -7.02 1.56
C ARG A 379 -22.38 -7.47 0.73
N THR A 380 -22.27 -7.31 -0.58
CA THR A 380 -23.29 -7.77 -1.52
C THR A 380 -23.50 -9.28 -1.43
N PRO A 381 -24.72 -9.79 -1.64
CA PRO A 381 -24.97 -11.23 -1.68
C PRO A 381 -24.15 -11.90 -2.77
N LYS A 382 -23.56 -13.07 -2.45
CA LYS A 382 -22.87 -13.89 -3.46
C LYS A 382 -23.92 -14.64 -4.29
N GLN A 383 -23.83 -14.48 -5.60
CA GLN A 383 -24.75 -15.06 -6.56
C GLN A 383 -24.05 -16.09 -7.44
N LYS A 384 -24.86 -17.00 -7.99
CA LYS A 384 -24.41 -17.99 -8.95
C LYS A 384 -25.48 -18.22 -10.00
N VAL A 385 -25.10 -18.17 -11.26
CA VAL A 385 -25.93 -18.60 -12.40
C VAL A 385 -25.36 -19.91 -12.90
N LYS A 386 -26.25 -20.87 -13.16
CA LYS A 386 -25.92 -22.15 -13.76
C LYS A 386 -26.67 -22.26 -15.08
N LEU A 387 -25.93 -22.47 -16.16
CA LEU A 387 -26.47 -22.59 -17.51
C LEU A 387 -25.86 -23.80 -18.19
N LYS A 388 -26.69 -24.64 -18.80
CA LYS A 388 -26.25 -25.71 -19.70
C LYS A 388 -25.94 -25.09 -21.06
N VAL A 389 -24.74 -25.33 -21.57
CA VAL A 389 -24.24 -24.78 -22.83
C VAL A 389 -23.92 -25.90 -23.80
N THR A 390 -24.41 -25.76 -25.02
CA THR A 390 -24.17 -26.68 -26.16
C THR A 390 -23.55 -25.93 -27.35
N GLN A 391 -23.40 -24.61 -27.22
CA GLN A 391 -22.93 -23.75 -28.29
C GLN A 391 -21.42 -23.94 -28.54
N GLU A 392 -21.06 -24.25 -29.78
CA GLU A 392 -19.69 -24.57 -30.20
C GLU A 392 -18.66 -23.51 -29.79
N LYS A 393 -19.02 -22.22 -29.85
CA LYS A 393 -18.13 -21.12 -29.44
C LYS A 393 -17.72 -21.20 -27.96
N LEU A 394 -18.65 -21.53 -27.07
CA LEU A 394 -18.39 -21.65 -25.63
C LEU A 394 -17.60 -22.93 -25.31
N LEU A 395 -17.87 -24.02 -26.04
CA LEU A 395 -17.14 -25.28 -25.91
C LEU A 395 -15.68 -25.15 -26.40
N LYS A 396 -15.46 -24.45 -27.52
CA LYS A 396 -14.10 -24.08 -28.00
C LYS A 396 -13.36 -23.20 -27.00
N LEU A 397 -14.05 -22.24 -26.40
CA LEU A 397 -13.48 -21.38 -25.36
C LEU A 397 -13.03 -22.18 -24.13
N MET A 398 -13.82 -23.18 -23.71
CA MET A 398 -13.46 -24.10 -22.64
C MET A 398 -12.16 -24.84 -22.97
N LEU A 399 -12.07 -25.43 -24.17
CA LEU A 399 -10.88 -26.16 -24.62
C LEU A 399 -9.64 -25.25 -24.73
N LYS A 400 -9.81 -24.01 -25.20
CA LYS A 400 -8.74 -23.00 -25.25
C LYS A 400 -8.08 -22.79 -23.89
N TYR A 401 -8.88 -22.70 -22.81
CA TYR A 401 -8.40 -22.33 -21.48
C TYR A 401 -8.15 -23.50 -20.52
N ASN A 402 -8.52 -24.73 -20.88
CA ASN A 402 -8.18 -25.93 -20.11
C ASN A 402 -7.01 -26.74 -20.72
N GLY A 403 -6.41 -26.25 -21.81
CA GLY A 403 -5.29 -26.89 -22.50
C GLY A 403 -5.71 -28.03 -23.43
N GLY A 404 -6.89 -27.94 -24.06
CA GLY A 404 -7.40 -28.91 -25.03
C GLY A 404 -7.93 -30.21 -24.41
N LYS A 405 -8.12 -30.26 -23.08
CA LYS A 405 -8.49 -31.49 -22.38
C LYS A 405 -10.01 -31.63 -22.31
N ALA A 406 -10.58 -32.60 -23.03
CA ALA A 406 -12.03 -32.78 -23.13
C ALA A 406 -12.76 -33.00 -21.79
N HIS A 407 -12.09 -33.60 -20.80
CA HIS A 407 -12.66 -33.95 -19.49
C HIS A 407 -12.35 -32.92 -18.39
N ALA A 408 -11.52 -31.91 -18.65
CA ALA A 408 -11.10 -30.94 -17.64
C ALA A 408 -12.00 -29.70 -17.59
N GLU A 409 -12.30 -29.21 -16.38
CA GLU A 409 -13.00 -27.93 -16.24
C GLU A 409 -12.09 -26.74 -16.63
N ALA A 410 -12.65 -25.74 -17.31
CA ALA A 410 -11.99 -24.45 -17.49
C ALA A 410 -12.42 -23.48 -16.39
N LYS A 411 -11.45 -22.81 -15.74
CA LYS A 411 -11.70 -21.75 -14.73
C LYS A 411 -11.25 -20.41 -15.28
N LEU A 412 -12.21 -19.56 -15.63
CA LEU A 412 -11.94 -18.23 -16.15
C LEU A 412 -11.98 -17.23 -15.00
N LYS A 413 -10.87 -16.51 -14.82
CA LYS A 413 -10.65 -15.54 -13.73
C LYS A 413 -9.89 -14.28 -14.15
N SER A 414 -9.17 -14.28 -15.28
CA SER A 414 -8.44 -13.10 -15.75
C SER A 414 -9.31 -12.20 -16.62
N ALA A 415 -8.92 -10.93 -16.77
CA ALA A 415 -9.64 -9.96 -17.59
C ALA A 415 -9.78 -10.45 -19.03
N LEU A 416 -8.67 -10.91 -19.64
CA LEU A 416 -8.65 -11.47 -20.99
C LEU A 416 -9.58 -12.69 -21.14
N GLN A 417 -9.55 -13.62 -20.17
CA GLN A 417 -10.41 -14.81 -20.20
C GLN A 417 -11.90 -14.47 -20.13
N LEU A 418 -12.26 -13.51 -19.28
CA LEU A 418 -13.65 -13.08 -19.13
C LEU A 418 -14.10 -12.22 -20.31
N GLN A 419 -13.19 -11.48 -20.95
CA GLN A 419 -13.46 -10.71 -22.17
C GLN A 419 -13.78 -11.63 -23.34
N ASP A 420 -12.97 -12.66 -23.58
CA ASP A 420 -13.28 -13.63 -24.64
C ASP A 420 -14.64 -14.32 -24.41
N LEU A 421 -14.98 -14.62 -23.15
CA LEU A 421 -16.29 -15.18 -22.80
C LEU A 421 -17.42 -14.18 -23.07
N LEU A 422 -17.23 -12.92 -22.72
CA LEU A 422 -18.21 -11.86 -22.97
C LEU A 422 -18.47 -11.71 -24.47
N ASP A 423 -17.41 -11.66 -25.27
CA ASP A 423 -17.54 -11.53 -26.73
C ASP A 423 -18.21 -12.76 -27.35
N ALA A 424 -17.92 -13.97 -26.86
CA ALA A 424 -18.67 -15.16 -27.25
C ALA A 424 -20.15 -15.07 -26.85
N THR A 425 -20.45 -14.58 -25.65
CA THR A 425 -21.82 -14.47 -25.12
C THR A 425 -22.64 -13.42 -25.88
N ARG A 426 -22.05 -12.27 -26.25
CA ARG A 426 -22.70 -11.21 -27.04
C ARG A 426 -23.25 -11.71 -28.37
N ILE A 427 -22.55 -12.66 -28.99
CA ILE A 427 -22.99 -13.25 -30.27
C ILE A 427 -24.16 -14.22 -30.07
N LEU A 428 -24.30 -14.80 -28.87
CA LEU A 428 -25.31 -15.82 -28.56
C LEU A 428 -26.59 -15.24 -27.95
N VAL A 429 -26.56 -14.02 -27.41
CA VAL A 429 -27.73 -13.36 -26.83
C VAL A 429 -28.64 -12.80 -27.94
N PRO A 430 -29.92 -13.20 -28.02
CA PRO A 430 -30.87 -12.64 -28.99
C PRO A 430 -31.09 -11.13 -28.77
N ARG A 431 -31.14 -10.35 -29.86
CA ARG A 431 -31.25 -8.86 -29.83
C ARG A 431 -32.60 -8.32 -29.36
N ALA A 432 -33.67 -9.12 -29.40
CA ALA A 432 -35.00 -8.74 -28.91
C ALA A 432 -35.60 -9.88 -28.07
N ARG A 433 -36.55 -9.57 -27.17
CA ARG A 433 -37.53 -10.57 -26.70
C ARG A 433 -38.36 -10.93 -27.94
N SER A 434 -38.05 -12.03 -28.63
CA SER A 434 -38.96 -12.54 -29.65
C SER A 434 -40.25 -12.93 -28.94
N GLY A 435 -41.28 -12.09 -29.04
CA GLY A 435 -42.65 -12.43 -28.64
C GLY A 435 -43.28 -13.46 -29.59
N ARG A 436 -42.53 -14.51 -29.94
CA ARG A 436 -43.11 -15.65 -30.64
C ARG A 436 -43.87 -16.45 -29.60
N GLU A 437 -45.18 -16.53 -29.75
CA GLU A 437 -46.10 -17.38 -28.96
C GLU A 437 -45.76 -18.90 -29.04
N SER A 438 -44.60 -19.27 -29.58
CA SER A 438 -44.14 -20.63 -29.90
C SER A 438 -42.86 -21.04 -29.15
N ASP A 439 -42.21 -20.14 -28.41
CA ASP A 439 -40.99 -20.49 -27.68
C ASP A 439 -41.37 -21.29 -26.42
N SER A 440 -40.73 -22.45 -26.21
CA SER A 440 -40.99 -23.26 -25.02
C SER A 440 -40.48 -22.55 -23.75
N ASP A 441 -41.12 -22.79 -22.59
CA ASP A 441 -40.70 -22.21 -21.30
C ASP A 441 -39.20 -22.41 -21.02
N ALA A 442 -38.62 -23.52 -21.48
CA ALA A 442 -37.21 -23.85 -21.33
C ALA A 442 -36.27 -22.99 -22.21
N GLU A 443 -36.69 -22.63 -23.42
CA GLU A 443 -35.93 -21.75 -24.32
C GLU A 443 -35.94 -20.30 -23.82
N VAL A 444 -37.08 -19.85 -23.30
CA VAL A 444 -37.21 -18.54 -22.65
C VAL A 444 -36.29 -18.44 -21.43
N GLU A 445 -36.31 -19.45 -20.55
CA GLU A 445 -35.42 -19.49 -19.38
C GLU A 445 -33.93 -19.53 -19.77
N HIS A 446 -33.57 -20.23 -20.86
CA HIS A 446 -32.20 -20.29 -21.36
C HIS A 446 -31.73 -18.93 -21.87
N ALA A 447 -32.55 -18.25 -22.66
CA ALA A 447 -32.27 -16.91 -23.18
C ALA A 447 -32.15 -15.87 -22.05
N GLU A 448 -33.00 -15.94 -21.02
CA GLU A 448 -32.91 -15.07 -19.84
C GLU A 448 -31.60 -15.28 -19.06
N LYS A 449 -31.18 -16.54 -18.85
CA LYS A 449 -29.89 -16.84 -18.21
C LYS A 449 -28.70 -16.35 -19.02
N LEU A 450 -28.75 -16.43 -20.35
CA LEU A 450 -27.71 -15.87 -21.23
C LEU A 450 -27.67 -14.33 -21.15
N ARG A 451 -28.83 -13.66 -21.12
CA ARG A 451 -28.90 -12.21 -20.89
C ARG A 451 -28.32 -11.83 -19.53
N GLN A 452 -28.61 -12.61 -18.49
CA GLN A 452 -28.03 -12.42 -17.16
C GLN A 452 -26.50 -12.60 -17.18
N VAL A 453 -25.98 -13.62 -17.86
CA VAL A 453 -24.52 -13.82 -18.00
C VAL A 453 -23.88 -12.64 -18.71
N ARG A 454 -24.47 -12.16 -19.81
CA ARG A 454 -24.02 -10.96 -20.51
C ARG A 454 -24.03 -9.75 -19.58
N ALA A 455 -25.15 -9.47 -18.92
CA ALA A 455 -25.28 -8.34 -18.00
C ALA A 455 -24.21 -8.36 -16.90
N VAL A 456 -23.97 -9.52 -16.26
CA VAL A 456 -22.90 -9.66 -15.25
C VAL A 456 -21.51 -9.42 -15.84
N LEU A 457 -21.24 -9.90 -17.06
CA LEU A 457 -19.93 -9.73 -17.68
C LEU A 457 -19.69 -8.30 -18.19
N GLU A 458 -20.74 -7.62 -18.69
CA GLU A 458 -20.73 -6.22 -19.11
C GLU A 458 -20.77 -5.23 -17.95
N GLU A 459 -21.24 -5.68 -16.78
CA GLU A 459 -21.32 -4.86 -15.57
C GLU A 459 -19.97 -4.18 -15.29
N GLY A 460 -19.96 -2.86 -15.21
CA GLY A 460 -18.77 -2.05 -14.96
C GLY A 460 -17.80 -1.83 -16.14
N GLY A 461 -18.15 -2.25 -17.37
CA GLY A 461 -17.44 -1.89 -18.61
C GLY A 461 -16.05 -2.54 -18.83
N HIS A 462 -15.35 -2.90 -17.76
CA HIS A 462 -14.00 -3.44 -17.75
C HIS A 462 -13.86 -4.47 -16.62
N PHE A 463 -13.01 -5.49 -16.79
CA PHE A 463 -12.75 -6.50 -15.74
C PHE A 463 -11.73 -6.02 -14.69
N SER A 464 -11.92 -4.85 -14.09
CA SER A 464 -11.11 -4.36 -12.96
C SER A 464 -11.65 -4.84 -11.61
N GLY A 465 -10.78 -5.30 -10.71
CA GLY A 465 -11.21 -5.86 -9.43
C GLY A 465 -12.10 -7.10 -9.62
N ILE A 466 -11.59 -8.13 -10.30
CA ILE A 466 -12.40 -9.25 -10.78
C ILE A 466 -12.98 -10.08 -9.61
N TYR A 467 -14.25 -9.80 -9.27
CA TYR A 467 -15.06 -10.62 -8.35
C TYR A 467 -15.92 -11.65 -9.09
N ARG A 468 -15.62 -11.90 -10.37
CA ARG A 468 -16.34 -12.81 -11.26
C ARG A 468 -15.51 -14.05 -11.50
N LYS A 469 -16.12 -15.22 -11.36
CA LYS A 469 -15.49 -16.51 -11.67
C LYS A 469 -16.43 -17.33 -12.52
N VAL A 470 -15.96 -17.75 -13.68
CA VAL A 470 -16.69 -18.70 -14.52
C VAL A 470 -16.00 -20.06 -14.47
N GLN A 471 -16.80 -21.09 -14.27
CA GLN A 471 -16.36 -22.48 -14.39
C GLN A 471 -17.16 -23.12 -15.52
N LEU A 472 -16.48 -23.63 -16.55
CA LEU A 472 -17.08 -24.44 -17.60
C LEU A 472 -16.72 -25.89 -17.28
N LYS A 473 -17.74 -26.68 -16.92
CA LYS A 473 -17.58 -28.10 -16.58
C LYS A 473 -18.19 -28.96 -17.68
N PRO A 474 -17.42 -29.79 -18.39
CA PRO A 474 -18.01 -30.69 -19.37
C PRO A 474 -19.02 -31.63 -18.71
N SER A 475 -20.14 -31.89 -19.38
CA SER A 475 -21.20 -32.77 -18.89
C SER A 475 -21.56 -33.90 -19.84
N ASN A 476 -21.43 -33.70 -21.16
CA ASN A 476 -21.58 -34.74 -22.18
C ASN A 476 -20.52 -34.57 -23.27
N TRP A 477 -20.23 -35.67 -23.97
CA TRP A 477 -19.22 -35.75 -25.02
C TRP A 477 -19.79 -36.36 -26.30
N ALA A 478 -19.20 -35.99 -27.44
CA ALA A 478 -19.46 -36.57 -28.74
C ALA A 478 -18.13 -37.10 -29.32
N HIS A 479 -18.22 -38.21 -30.04
CA HIS A 479 -17.10 -38.78 -30.77
C HIS A 479 -17.06 -38.22 -32.17
N ILE A 480 -15.95 -37.59 -32.55
CA ILE A 480 -15.70 -37.14 -33.92
C ILE A 480 -14.47 -37.83 -34.49
N PRO A 481 -14.44 -38.14 -35.80
CA PRO A 481 -13.24 -38.70 -36.43
C PRO A 481 -12.05 -37.74 -36.31
N LYS A 482 -10.88 -38.25 -35.92
CA LYS A 482 -9.64 -37.45 -35.87
C LYS A 482 -9.26 -36.98 -37.28
N SER A 483 -8.81 -35.73 -37.38
CA SER A 483 -8.29 -35.14 -38.63
C SER A 483 -7.05 -35.87 -39.18
N SER A 484 -6.38 -36.69 -38.37
CA SER A 484 -5.20 -37.50 -38.72
C SER A 484 -5.52 -38.91 -39.26
N GLY A 485 -6.79 -39.28 -39.42
CA GLY A 485 -7.20 -40.48 -40.16
C GLY A 485 -7.26 -41.80 -39.37
N GLU A 486 -6.80 -41.87 -38.12
CA GLU A 486 -6.98 -43.05 -37.26
C GLU A 486 -7.49 -42.67 -35.85
N GLY A 487 -8.69 -43.17 -35.52
CA GLY A 487 -9.33 -43.06 -34.21
C GLY A 487 -10.38 -41.95 -34.09
N GLU A 488 -11.23 -42.07 -33.06
CA GLU A 488 -12.20 -41.05 -32.66
C GLU A 488 -11.58 -40.13 -31.60
N GLU A 489 -11.86 -38.83 -31.68
CA GLU A 489 -11.58 -37.85 -30.65
C GLU A 489 -12.87 -37.53 -29.91
N GLU A 490 -12.81 -37.60 -28.60
CA GLU A 490 -13.92 -37.28 -27.72
C GLU A 490 -13.89 -35.78 -27.44
N VAL A 491 -14.88 -35.05 -27.95
CA VAL A 491 -15.04 -33.62 -27.70
C VAL A 491 -16.26 -33.37 -26.82
N PRO A 492 -16.23 -32.37 -25.94
CA PRO A 492 -17.39 -32.01 -25.15
C PRO A 492 -18.50 -31.49 -26.08
N SER A 493 -19.66 -32.16 -26.07
CA SER A 493 -20.87 -31.73 -26.77
C SER A 493 -21.76 -30.86 -25.88
N GLU A 494 -21.51 -30.90 -24.56
CA GLU A 494 -22.24 -30.13 -23.56
C GLU A 494 -21.34 -29.78 -22.39
N ALA A 495 -21.55 -28.59 -21.82
CA ALA A 495 -20.95 -28.20 -20.56
C ALA A 495 -21.96 -27.47 -19.65
N LEU A 496 -21.74 -27.55 -18.35
CA LEU A 496 -22.37 -26.71 -17.35
C LEU A 496 -21.50 -25.47 -17.10
N MET A 497 -21.98 -24.31 -17.53
CA MET A 497 -21.40 -23.02 -17.18
C MET A 497 -21.91 -22.58 -15.80
N ILE A 498 -20.97 -22.26 -14.90
CA ILE A 498 -21.24 -21.75 -13.57
C ILE A 498 -20.56 -20.39 -13.43
N LEU A 499 -21.33 -19.32 -13.54
CA LEU A 499 -20.88 -17.95 -13.29
C LEU A 499 -21.17 -17.59 -11.83
N LYS A 500 -20.14 -17.18 -11.08
CA LYS A 500 -20.26 -16.69 -9.71
C LYS A 500 -19.83 -15.22 -9.67
N TYR A 501 -20.62 -14.38 -9.01
CA TYR A 501 -20.40 -12.94 -8.89
C TYR A 501 -20.98 -12.41 -7.56
N GLY A 502 -20.73 -11.14 -7.24
CA GLY A 502 -21.09 -10.53 -5.96
C GLY A 502 -20.23 -11.02 -4.80
N GLY A 503 -20.67 -10.78 -3.57
CA GLY A 503 -19.82 -11.00 -2.39
C GLY A 503 -18.77 -9.90 -2.18
N VAL A 504 -19.02 -8.71 -2.73
CA VAL A 504 -18.14 -7.55 -2.72
C VAL A 504 -18.47 -6.66 -1.53
N LEU A 505 -17.46 -6.08 -0.88
CA LEU A 505 -17.64 -5.17 0.23
C LEU A 505 -18.45 -3.94 -0.20
N THR A 506 -19.50 -3.57 0.55
CA THR A 506 -20.32 -2.39 0.23
C THR A 506 -19.68 -1.10 0.73
N HIS A 507 -20.24 0.05 0.34
CA HIS A 507 -19.87 1.35 0.93
C HIS A 507 -20.13 1.37 2.44
N ALA A 508 -21.26 0.80 2.88
CA ALA A 508 -21.58 0.65 4.31
C ALA A 508 -20.55 -0.25 5.02
N GLY A 509 -20.18 -1.39 4.42
CA GLY A 509 -19.19 -2.30 4.97
C GLY A 509 -17.80 -1.67 5.10
N ARG A 510 -17.41 -0.81 4.15
CA ARG A 510 -16.18 0.00 4.24
C ARG A 510 -16.25 0.96 5.41
N LYS A 511 -17.33 1.73 5.54
CA LYS A 511 -17.53 2.69 6.64
C LYS A 511 -17.53 2.01 8.01
N GLN A 512 -18.23 0.88 8.15
CA GLN A 512 -18.25 0.06 9.37
C GLN A 512 -16.84 -0.37 9.78
N ALA A 513 -16.04 -0.89 8.84
CA ALA A 513 -14.68 -1.32 9.12
C ALA A 513 -13.78 -0.15 9.54
N GLU A 514 -13.89 1.00 8.87
CA GLU A 514 -13.13 2.21 9.21
C GLU A 514 -13.50 2.77 10.59
N GLU A 515 -14.79 2.84 10.91
CA GLU A 515 -15.27 3.27 12.22
C GLU A 515 -14.81 2.34 13.34
N LEU A 516 -14.83 1.02 13.09
CA LEU A 516 -14.29 0.04 14.02
C LEU A 516 -12.79 0.25 14.26
N GLY A 517 -12.01 0.52 13.20
CA GLY A 517 -10.58 0.85 13.32
C GLY A 517 -10.34 2.09 14.17
N ARG A 518 -11.10 3.16 13.93
CA ARG A 518 -11.05 4.40 14.71
C ARG A 518 -11.41 4.16 16.18
N TYR A 519 -12.46 3.38 16.43
CA TYR A 519 -12.85 2.99 17.78
C TYR A 519 -11.74 2.20 18.47
N PHE A 520 -11.13 1.23 17.78
CA PHE A 520 -10.04 0.41 18.33
C PHE A 520 -8.83 1.25 18.72
N ARG A 521 -8.43 2.19 17.85
CA ARG A 521 -7.35 3.15 18.13
C ARG A 521 -7.59 3.93 19.42
N ASN A 522 -8.81 4.43 19.59
CA ASN A 522 -9.13 5.37 20.67
C ASN A 522 -9.42 4.69 22.02
N ASN A 523 -9.82 3.40 22.02
CA ASN A 523 -10.27 2.71 23.23
C ASN A 523 -9.33 1.59 23.70
N MET A 524 -8.55 0.96 22.82
CA MET A 524 -7.72 -0.19 23.18
C MET A 524 -6.29 0.18 23.58
N TYR A 525 -5.82 1.37 23.21
CA TYR A 525 -4.45 1.83 23.48
C TYR A 525 -4.44 3.01 24.46
N PRO A 526 -3.38 3.16 25.29
CA PRO A 526 -3.31 4.21 26.31
C PRO A 526 -3.49 5.62 25.71
N SER A 527 -4.30 6.43 26.38
CA SER A 527 -4.86 7.69 25.89
C SER A 527 -3.94 8.92 25.96
N GLU A 528 -2.62 8.76 26.18
CA GLU A 528 -1.69 9.90 26.15
C GLU A 528 -1.25 10.26 24.72
N GLY A 529 -2.01 11.14 24.07
CA GLY A 529 -1.69 11.73 22.77
C GLY A 529 -1.89 10.78 21.59
N PRO A 530 -1.11 10.88 20.48
CA PRO A 530 -1.22 10.00 19.32
C PRO A 530 -0.65 8.58 19.61
N GLY A 531 -0.82 8.07 20.83
CA GLY A 531 -0.09 6.94 21.43
C GLY A 531 0.21 5.80 20.47
N LEU A 532 -0.83 5.20 19.87
CA LEU A 532 -0.69 4.11 18.90
C LEU A 532 0.08 4.53 17.64
N LEU A 533 -0.25 5.67 17.03
CA LEU A 533 0.39 6.15 15.80
C LEU A 533 1.89 6.40 16.00
N ARG A 534 2.26 6.93 17.17
CA ARG A 534 3.66 7.08 17.57
C ARG A 534 4.34 5.73 17.75
N LEU A 535 3.72 4.80 18.48
CA LEU A 535 4.31 3.48 18.74
C LEU A 535 4.53 2.70 17.44
N HIS A 536 3.56 2.73 16.53
CA HIS A 536 3.67 2.16 15.20
C HIS A 536 4.80 2.80 14.41
N SER A 537 4.84 4.13 14.32
CA SER A 537 5.85 4.84 13.52
C SER A 537 7.27 4.73 14.09
N THR A 538 7.42 4.56 15.41
CA THR A 538 8.72 4.32 16.04
C THR A 538 9.20 2.86 15.94
N TYR A 539 8.40 1.97 15.32
CA TYR A 539 8.60 0.51 15.34
C TYR A 539 8.70 -0.06 16.77
N ARG A 540 8.09 0.61 17.76
CA ARG A 540 7.97 0.10 19.13
C ARG A 540 6.77 -0.78 19.33
N HIS A 541 5.82 -0.73 18.40
CA HIS A 541 4.69 -1.63 18.31
C HIS A 541 4.73 -2.36 16.98
N ASP A 542 4.83 -3.67 17.04
CA ASP A 542 4.77 -4.56 15.88
C ASP A 542 3.29 -4.74 15.49
N LEU A 543 2.79 -3.87 14.61
CA LEU A 543 1.43 -3.98 14.08
C LEU A 543 1.44 -4.83 12.81
N LYS A 544 0.76 -5.97 12.87
CA LYS A 544 0.57 -6.88 11.74
C LYS A 544 -0.91 -7.09 11.48
N ILE A 545 -1.34 -6.88 10.24
CA ILE A 545 -2.72 -7.08 9.81
C ILE A 545 -2.72 -8.19 8.78
N TYR A 546 -3.44 -9.27 9.07
CA TYR A 546 -3.57 -10.41 8.19
C TYR A 546 -4.99 -10.50 7.64
N SER A 547 -5.10 -11.02 6.42
CA SER A 547 -6.39 -11.31 5.77
C SER A 547 -6.31 -12.60 4.98
N SER A 548 -7.45 -13.28 4.84
CA SER A 548 -7.56 -14.41 3.92
C SER A 548 -7.43 -13.98 2.45
N ASP A 549 -7.36 -14.95 1.54
CA ASP A 549 -7.31 -14.72 0.09
C ASP A 549 -8.60 -14.07 -0.48
N GLU A 550 -9.61 -13.89 0.34
CA GLU A 550 -10.91 -13.40 -0.06
C GLU A 550 -10.96 -11.87 -0.16
N GLY A 551 -11.25 -11.36 -1.37
CA GLY A 551 -11.18 -9.93 -1.69
C GLY A 551 -11.97 -9.01 -0.75
N ARG A 552 -13.15 -9.41 -0.26
CA ARG A 552 -13.92 -8.58 0.70
C ARG A 552 -13.27 -8.47 2.07
N VAL A 553 -12.57 -9.53 2.50
CA VAL A 553 -11.89 -9.59 3.79
C VAL A 553 -10.65 -8.72 3.73
N GLN A 554 -9.88 -8.83 2.66
CA GLN A 554 -8.79 -7.91 2.31
C GLN A 554 -9.24 -6.44 2.36
N MET A 555 -10.34 -6.12 1.69
CA MET A 555 -10.86 -4.75 1.65
C MET A 555 -11.35 -4.26 3.01
N SER A 556 -11.97 -5.13 3.82
CA SER A 556 -12.37 -4.79 5.19
C SER A 556 -11.15 -4.54 6.06
N ALA A 557 -10.10 -5.36 5.93
CA ALA A 557 -8.85 -5.19 6.66
C ALA A 557 -8.16 -3.86 6.29
N ALA A 558 -8.15 -3.49 5.00
CA ALA A 558 -7.62 -2.21 4.55
C ALA A 558 -8.43 -1.02 5.09
N ALA A 559 -9.77 -1.10 5.06
CA ALA A 559 -10.63 -0.05 5.63
C ALA A 559 -10.48 0.06 7.16
N PHE A 560 -10.33 -1.07 7.86
CA PHE A 560 -10.01 -1.08 9.28
C PHE A 560 -8.65 -0.44 9.56
N ALA A 561 -7.61 -0.81 8.79
CA ALA A 561 -6.28 -0.21 8.91
C ALA A 561 -6.31 1.31 8.68
N LYS A 562 -7.13 1.77 7.72
CA LYS A 562 -7.37 3.19 7.46
C LYS A 562 -7.87 3.93 8.70
N GLY A 563 -8.92 3.41 9.35
CA GLY A 563 -9.44 3.98 10.59
C GLY A 563 -8.48 3.87 11.78
N LEU A 564 -7.82 2.70 11.91
CA LEU A 564 -6.88 2.42 13.00
C LEU A 564 -5.66 3.34 12.97
N LEU A 565 -5.18 3.70 11.78
CA LEU A 565 -3.95 4.49 11.59
C LEU A 565 -4.20 5.94 11.16
N ASP A 566 -5.45 6.38 11.14
CA ASP A 566 -5.85 7.74 10.74
C ASP A 566 -5.37 8.10 9.32
N LEU A 567 -5.58 7.18 8.39
CA LEU A 567 -5.16 7.33 7.00
C LEU A 567 -6.29 7.92 6.15
N GLU A 568 -5.90 8.68 5.13
CA GLU A 568 -6.79 9.24 4.12
C GLU A 568 -6.68 8.45 2.80
N GLY A 569 -7.41 8.86 1.75
CA GLY A 569 -7.26 8.30 0.41
C GLY A 569 -7.85 6.89 0.19
N ASP A 570 -7.49 6.31 -0.96
CA ASP A 570 -8.03 5.04 -1.46
C ASP A 570 -7.50 3.81 -0.73
N LEU A 571 -8.29 2.73 -0.75
CA LEU A 571 -7.97 1.49 -0.04
C LEU A 571 -6.92 0.64 -0.75
N THR A 572 -6.72 0.77 -2.06
CA THR A 572 -5.75 -0.05 -2.82
C THR A 572 -4.31 0.12 -2.32
N PRO A 573 -3.78 1.35 -2.18
CA PRO A 573 -2.46 1.56 -1.59
C PRO A 573 -2.34 1.05 -0.15
N ILE A 574 -3.39 1.23 0.66
CA ILE A 574 -3.45 0.79 2.06
C ILE A 574 -3.41 -0.74 2.15
N LEU A 575 -4.26 -1.43 1.38
CA LEU A 575 -4.34 -2.88 1.28
C LEU A 575 -2.97 -3.47 0.97
N VAL A 576 -2.30 -2.93 -0.05
CA VAL A 576 -1.02 -3.47 -0.50
C VAL A 576 0.13 -3.16 0.46
N SER A 577 0.08 -2.02 1.16
CA SER A 577 1.18 -1.57 2.04
C SER A 577 1.08 -2.12 3.46
N LEU A 578 -0.13 -2.40 3.95
CA LEU A 578 -0.39 -2.65 5.38
C LEU A 578 -1.06 -3.99 5.68
N VAL A 579 -1.60 -4.70 4.68
CA VAL A 579 -2.35 -5.94 4.90
C VAL A 579 -1.64 -7.11 4.22
N SER A 580 -1.19 -8.06 5.03
CA SER A 580 -0.58 -9.30 4.59
C SER A 580 -1.66 -10.35 4.27
N LYS A 581 -1.47 -11.10 3.18
CA LYS A 581 -2.37 -12.20 2.82
C LYS A 581 -1.85 -13.51 3.39
N ASP A 582 -2.72 -14.26 4.05
CA ASP A 582 -2.42 -15.59 4.53
C ASP A 582 -3.60 -16.52 4.22
N SER A 583 -3.40 -17.43 3.26
CA SER A 583 -4.44 -18.39 2.86
C SER A 583 -4.76 -19.40 3.95
N SER A 584 -3.80 -19.68 4.85
CA SER A 584 -3.95 -20.67 5.92
C SER A 584 -4.95 -20.25 6.99
N MET A 585 -5.31 -18.96 7.06
CA MET A 585 -6.33 -18.46 7.99
C MET A 585 -7.72 -19.10 7.81
N LEU A 586 -7.98 -19.76 6.67
CA LEU A 586 -9.24 -20.47 6.41
C LEU A 586 -9.13 -22.00 6.64
N ASP A 587 -7.91 -22.51 6.86
CA ASP A 587 -7.60 -23.93 6.99
C ASP A 587 -7.75 -24.38 8.46
N GLY A 588 -8.99 -24.41 8.96
CA GLY A 588 -9.31 -24.88 10.31
C GLY A 588 -10.80 -25.07 10.61
N LEU A 589 -11.69 -24.86 9.62
CA LEU A 589 -13.14 -24.87 9.81
C LEU A 589 -13.77 -26.27 9.76
N GLN A 590 -13.03 -27.32 9.42
CA GLN A 590 -13.60 -28.67 9.30
C GLN A 590 -14.09 -29.20 10.65
N ASP A 591 -13.41 -28.83 11.74
CA ASP A 591 -13.70 -29.30 13.10
C ASP A 591 -14.88 -28.58 13.77
N SER A 592 -15.41 -27.48 13.20
CA SER A 592 -16.46 -26.64 13.83
C SER A 592 -17.85 -26.76 13.21
N THR A 593 -18.05 -27.70 12.27
CA THR A 593 -19.32 -27.84 11.54
C THR A 593 -20.47 -28.28 12.45
N ILE A 594 -20.16 -29.07 13.48
CA ILE A 594 -21.13 -29.59 14.44
C ILE A 594 -21.66 -28.45 15.31
N GLU A 595 -20.76 -27.66 15.89
CA GLU A 595 -21.04 -26.50 16.73
C GLU A 595 -21.85 -25.44 15.96
N ILE A 596 -21.48 -25.17 14.69
CA ILE A 596 -22.24 -24.26 13.83
C ILE A 596 -23.67 -24.77 13.61
N SER A 597 -23.83 -26.08 13.40
CA SER A 597 -25.15 -26.69 13.18
C SER A 597 -26.00 -26.65 14.45
N GLN A 598 -25.40 -26.93 15.61
CA GLN A 598 -26.05 -26.83 16.91
C GLN A 598 -26.48 -25.39 17.23
N ALA A 599 -25.60 -24.40 17.02
CA ALA A 599 -25.92 -22.99 17.23
C ALA A 599 -27.06 -22.51 16.30
N LYS A 600 -27.09 -22.96 15.04
CA LYS A 600 -28.19 -22.66 14.11
C LYS A 600 -29.51 -23.26 14.56
N ALA A 601 -29.50 -24.50 15.06
CA ALA A 601 -30.70 -25.14 15.58
C ALA A 601 -31.24 -24.39 16.81
N GLN A 602 -30.36 -24.03 17.76
CA GLN A 602 -30.72 -23.23 18.93
C GLN A 602 -31.32 -21.87 18.54
N LEU A 603 -30.71 -21.14 17.61
CA LEU A 603 -31.22 -19.86 17.10
C LEU A 603 -32.60 -20.02 16.44
N HIS A 604 -32.78 -21.08 15.65
CA HIS A 604 -34.05 -21.39 15.01
C HIS A 604 -35.16 -21.65 16.04
N ASP A 605 -34.86 -22.42 17.09
CA ASP A 605 -35.81 -22.71 18.17
C ASP A 605 -36.17 -21.46 18.98
N ILE A 606 -35.20 -20.59 19.26
CA ILE A 606 -35.45 -19.29 19.92
C ILE A 606 -36.42 -18.42 19.09
N ILE A 607 -36.19 -18.34 17.78
CA ILE A 607 -36.99 -17.49 16.87
C ILE A 607 -38.43 -18.01 16.72
N ILE A 608 -38.62 -19.34 16.62
CA ILE A 608 -39.94 -19.94 16.34
C ILE A 608 -40.77 -20.14 17.61
N SER A 609 -40.15 -20.43 18.75
CA SER A 609 -40.90 -20.81 19.94
C SER A 609 -41.60 -19.64 20.64
N SER A 610 -41.32 -18.37 20.29
CA SER A 610 -41.77 -17.16 21.02
C SER A 610 -41.54 -17.23 22.54
N LYS A 611 -40.76 -18.21 23.02
CA LYS A 611 -40.38 -18.38 24.43
C LYS A 611 -39.20 -17.46 24.69
N VAL A 612 -39.47 -16.15 24.71
CA VAL A 612 -38.66 -15.28 25.56
C VAL A 612 -38.85 -15.79 26.98
N ALA A 613 -37.74 -16.05 27.65
CA ALA A 613 -37.67 -16.66 28.96
C ALA A 613 -38.68 -16.05 29.94
N ASN A 614 -39.74 -16.79 30.27
CA ASN A 614 -40.53 -16.57 31.49
C ASN A 614 -39.75 -17.03 32.74
N GLY A 615 -38.45 -16.76 32.79
CA GLY A 615 -37.55 -17.26 33.82
C GLY A 615 -36.44 -16.26 34.11
N GLY A 616 -36.79 -15.21 34.86
CA GLY A 616 -36.02 -14.66 35.99
C GLY A 616 -34.55 -14.27 35.87
N ASP A 617 -33.85 -14.43 34.75
CA ASP A 617 -32.44 -14.05 34.63
C ASP A 617 -32.20 -13.36 33.29
N PRO A 618 -31.79 -12.08 33.25
CA PRO A 618 -31.46 -11.38 32.02
C PRO A 618 -30.09 -11.86 31.56
N ALA A 619 -30.01 -13.09 31.08
CA ALA A 619 -28.92 -13.51 30.22
C ALA A 619 -29.12 -12.82 28.86
N GLY A 620 -28.85 -11.52 28.83
CA GLY A 620 -28.80 -10.74 27.59
C GLY A 620 -27.91 -11.50 26.63
N PHE A 621 -28.45 -11.83 25.45
CA PHE A 621 -27.74 -12.62 24.46
C PHE A 621 -26.40 -11.93 24.15
N PRO A 622 -25.25 -12.48 24.58
CA PRO A 622 -23.98 -11.72 24.61
C PRO A 622 -23.47 -11.31 23.23
N TRP A 623 -24.07 -11.83 22.16
CA TRP A 623 -23.72 -11.59 20.76
C TRP A 623 -24.56 -10.48 20.09
N MET A 624 -25.56 -9.89 20.75
CA MET A 624 -26.33 -8.76 20.21
C MET A 624 -25.77 -7.45 20.75
N VAL A 625 -24.95 -6.81 19.91
CA VAL A 625 -24.07 -5.69 20.28
C VAL A 625 -24.85 -4.40 20.59
N ASP A 626 -26.12 -4.32 20.20
CA ASP A 626 -27.03 -3.20 20.43
C ASP A 626 -28.01 -3.43 21.60
N GLY A 627 -27.96 -4.61 22.26
CA GLY A 627 -28.89 -4.96 23.32
C GLY A 627 -30.34 -5.15 22.87
N ALA A 628 -30.60 -5.25 21.56
CA ALA A 628 -31.95 -5.49 21.04
C ALA A 628 -32.28 -6.98 21.16
N ASP A 629 -33.08 -7.37 22.17
CA ASP A 629 -33.57 -8.74 22.32
C ASP A 629 -34.36 -9.22 21.09
N VAL A 630 -34.42 -10.55 20.88
CA VAL A 630 -35.27 -11.13 19.84
C VAL A 630 -36.72 -10.81 20.18
N SER A 631 -37.40 -10.09 19.28
CA SER A 631 -38.77 -9.65 19.50
C SER A 631 -39.71 -10.83 19.81
N THR A 632 -40.64 -10.64 20.74
CA THR A 632 -41.62 -11.67 21.15
C THR A 632 -42.51 -12.14 19.98
N ASN A 633 -42.69 -11.31 18.96
CA ASN A 633 -43.44 -11.58 17.73
C ASN A 633 -42.56 -11.89 16.51
N ALA A 634 -41.31 -12.35 16.71
CA ALA A 634 -40.34 -12.60 15.63
C ALA A 634 -40.91 -13.46 14.47
N ALA A 635 -41.70 -14.50 14.76
CA ALA A 635 -42.32 -15.35 13.74
C ALA A 635 -43.32 -14.60 12.84
N GLN A 636 -44.11 -13.68 13.41
CA GLN A 636 -45.02 -12.83 12.64
C GLN A 636 -44.24 -11.83 11.79
N LEU A 637 -43.25 -11.14 12.38
CA LEU A 637 -42.41 -10.19 11.67
C LEU A 637 -41.65 -10.83 10.49
N LEU A 638 -41.25 -12.11 10.60
CA LEU A 638 -40.66 -12.86 9.49
C LEU A 638 -41.66 -13.12 8.35
N THR A 639 -42.94 -13.31 8.68
CA THR A 639 -44.01 -13.48 7.68
C THR A 639 -44.26 -12.16 6.97
N ASP A 640 -44.39 -11.06 7.72
CA ASP A 640 -44.57 -9.71 7.16
C ASP A 640 -43.37 -9.32 6.28
N LEU A 641 -42.14 -9.65 6.71
CA LEU A 641 -40.93 -9.43 5.94
C LEU A 641 -40.95 -10.21 4.62
N ALA A 642 -41.46 -11.45 4.61
CA ALA A 642 -41.58 -12.24 3.39
C ALA A 642 -42.58 -11.63 2.41
N GLU A 643 -43.71 -11.11 2.89
CA GLU A 643 -44.71 -10.42 2.05
C GLU A 643 -44.16 -9.13 1.47
N LEU A 644 -43.51 -8.29 2.30
CA LEU A 644 -42.85 -7.07 1.85
C LEU A 644 -41.73 -7.37 0.83
N THR A 645 -40.99 -8.46 1.02
CA THR A 645 -39.96 -8.90 0.06
C THR A 645 -40.58 -9.26 -1.29
N LYS A 646 -41.75 -9.93 -1.31
CA LYS A 646 -42.48 -10.25 -2.56
C LYS A 646 -42.96 -8.99 -3.28
N GLU A 647 -43.47 -8.02 -2.54
CA GLU A 647 -43.93 -6.74 -3.08
C GLU A 647 -42.77 -5.94 -3.70
N ILE A 648 -41.66 -5.77 -2.97
CA ILE A 648 -40.45 -5.12 -3.49
C ILE A 648 -39.92 -5.84 -4.72
N THR A 649 -39.87 -7.17 -4.71
CA THR A 649 -39.40 -7.96 -5.85
C THR A 649 -40.24 -7.69 -7.10
N SER A 650 -41.56 -7.52 -6.94
CA SER A 650 -42.49 -7.21 -8.03
C SER A 650 -42.33 -5.77 -8.55
N GLN A 651 -41.99 -4.82 -7.69
CA GLN A 651 -41.67 -3.44 -8.09
C GLN A 651 -40.35 -3.37 -8.86
N VAL A 652 -39.30 -4.05 -8.38
CA VAL A 652 -37.99 -4.10 -9.07
C VAL A 652 -38.11 -4.81 -10.42
N LYS A 653 -38.99 -5.81 -10.55
CA LYS A 653 -39.27 -6.46 -11.84
C LYS A 653 -39.76 -5.45 -12.89
N ARG A 654 -40.72 -4.59 -12.52
CA ARG A 654 -41.27 -3.57 -13.42
C ARG A 654 -40.17 -2.63 -13.92
N LEU A 655 -39.35 -2.10 -13.00
CA LEU A 655 -38.20 -1.26 -13.35
C LEU A 655 -37.20 -1.97 -14.28
N SER A 656 -37.00 -3.28 -14.09
CA SER A 656 -36.14 -4.07 -14.97
C SER A 656 -36.74 -4.31 -16.36
N ASP A 657 -38.05 -4.40 -16.48
CA ASP A 657 -38.72 -4.55 -17.77
C ASP A 657 -38.66 -3.21 -18.53
N ASP A 658 -38.91 -2.08 -17.85
CA ASP A 658 -38.83 -0.72 -18.39
C ASP A 658 -37.42 -0.37 -18.92
N GLU A 659 -36.36 -0.67 -18.14
CA GLU A 659 -34.96 -0.44 -18.54
C GLU A 659 -34.59 -1.19 -19.84
N ASN A 660 -35.18 -2.37 -20.08
CA ASN A 660 -34.92 -3.14 -21.30
C ASN A 660 -35.69 -2.60 -22.52
N GLU A 661 -36.85 -1.96 -22.33
CA GLU A 661 -37.63 -1.34 -23.41
C GLU A 661 -36.97 -0.04 -23.91
N GLU A 662 -36.40 0.77 -23.03
CA GLU A 662 -35.63 1.97 -23.40
C GLU A 662 -34.36 1.60 -24.19
N VAL A 663 -33.61 0.59 -23.76
CA VAL A 663 -32.40 0.12 -24.47
C VAL A 663 -32.72 -0.48 -25.84
N ALA A 664 -33.92 -1.01 -26.04
CA ALA A 664 -34.36 -1.53 -27.34
C ALA A 664 -34.73 -0.42 -28.36
N THR A 665 -34.97 0.81 -27.89
CA THR A 665 -35.39 1.96 -28.74
C THR A 665 -34.26 2.93 -29.07
N ASP A 666 -33.18 2.96 -28.28
CA ASP A 666 -32.02 3.84 -28.48
C ASP A 666 -30.78 3.07 -28.98
N SER A 667 -30.80 2.63 -30.23
CA SER A 667 -29.74 1.80 -30.83
C SER A 667 -28.47 2.54 -31.27
N ASP A 668 -28.41 3.86 -31.11
CA ASP A 668 -27.31 4.69 -31.65
C ASP A 668 -26.70 5.71 -30.66
N SER A 669 -27.04 5.65 -29.37
CA SER A 669 -26.46 6.58 -28.38
C SER A 669 -25.27 5.97 -27.61
N PRO A 670 -24.10 6.65 -27.55
CA PRO A 670 -22.95 6.20 -26.78
C PRO A 670 -23.14 6.58 -25.31
N ASN A 671 -24.09 5.94 -24.61
CA ASN A 671 -24.16 6.05 -23.16
C ASN A 671 -22.95 5.30 -22.57
N HIS A 672 -21.88 6.06 -22.33
CA HIS A 672 -20.64 5.60 -21.72
C HIS A 672 -20.96 4.74 -20.48
N PRO A 673 -20.57 3.46 -20.43
CA PRO A 673 -20.81 2.64 -19.26
C PRO A 673 -20.00 3.19 -18.08
N TYR A 674 -20.71 3.63 -17.04
CA TYR A 674 -20.11 3.99 -15.76
C TYR A 674 -19.43 2.75 -15.15
N ASP A 675 -18.12 2.85 -14.91
CA ASP A 675 -17.30 1.75 -14.44
C ASP A 675 -17.61 1.40 -12.96
N GLN A 676 -18.03 0.16 -12.70
CA GLN A 676 -18.35 -0.32 -11.35
C GLN A 676 -17.08 -0.54 -10.51
N ALA A 677 -15.93 -0.82 -11.13
CA ALA A 677 -14.66 -0.75 -10.42
C ALA A 677 -14.41 0.69 -9.97
N LYS A 678 -14.67 1.69 -10.83
CA LYS A 678 -14.62 3.11 -10.46
C LYS A 678 -15.57 3.44 -9.30
N ALA A 679 -16.77 2.85 -9.25
CA ALA A 679 -17.74 3.03 -8.15
C ALA A 679 -17.36 2.31 -6.84
N LEU A 680 -16.86 1.08 -6.93
CA LEU A 680 -16.48 0.24 -5.79
C LEU A 680 -15.16 0.68 -5.14
N TRP A 681 -14.30 1.39 -5.89
CA TRP A 681 -13.06 1.96 -5.37
C TRP A 681 -13.21 3.43 -4.95
N ARG A 682 -14.19 4.18 -5.49
CA ARG A 682 -14.55 5.51 -4.98
C ARG A 682 -14.98 5.43 -3.52
N THR A 683 -14.47 6.36 -2.71
CA THR A 683 -14.81 6.53 -1.30
C THR A 683 -16.24 7.04 -1.09
N GLU A 684 -16.78 7.77 -2.05
CA GLU A 684 -18.07 8.47 -1.93
C GLU A 684 -19.16 7.78 -2.76
N ILE A 685 -20.36 7.74 -2.18
CA ILE A 685 -21.57 7.26 -2.84
C ILE A 685 -21.98 8.29 -3.89
N ASP A 686 -22.32 7.81 -5.09
CA ASP A 686 -22.81 8.66 -6.18
C ASP A 686 -24.24 9.14 -5.87
N MET A 687 -24.33 10.29 -5.20
CA MET A 687 -25.60 10.87 -4.75
C MET A 687 -26.49 11.31 -5.91
N ASP A 688 -25.90 11.77 -7.02
CA ASP A 688 -26.62 12.18 -8.22
C ASP A 688 -27.33 10.99 -8.85
N ARG A 689 -26.68 9.82 -8.87
CA ARG A 689 -27.27 8.57 -9.35
C ARG A 689 -28.42 8.08 -8.46
N ILE A 690 -28.29 8.18 -7.14
CA ILE A 690 -29.37 7.85 -6.21
C ILE A 690 -30.55 8.80 -6.41
N ALA A 691 -30.29 10.10 -6.56
CA ALA A 691 -31.30 11.10 -6.84
C ALA A 691 -32.03 10.85 -8.18
N ALA A 692 -31.32 10.27 -9.17
CA ALA A 692 -31.89 9.83 -10.43
C ALA A 692 -32.68 8.50 -10.36
N GLY A 693 -32.85 7.91 -9.17
CA GLY A 693 -33.61 6.67 -8.98
C GLY A 693 -32.89 5.40 -9.46
N LEU A 694 -31.60 5.48 -9.78
CA LEU A 694 -30.83 4.35 -10.30
C LEU A 694 -30.23 3.50 -9.16
N PRO A 695 -30.01 2.18 -9.35
CA PRO A 695 -29.47 1.32 -8.32
C PRO A 695 -28.06 1.75 -7.84
N CYS A 696 -27.85 1.64 -6.52
CA CYS A 696 -26.55 1.87 -5.89
C CYS A 696 -25.48 0.90 -6.42
N GLY A 697 -24.27 1.40 -6.69
CA GLY A 697 -23.15 0.58 -7.14
C GLY A 697 -23.25 0.14 -8.60
N SER A 698 -23.95 0.90 -9.45
CA SER A 698 -23.97 0.74 -10.91
C SER A 698 -24.44 -0.62 -11.45
N GLU A 699 -25.24 -1.33 -10.67
CA GLU A 699 -25.90 -2.56 -11.11
C GLU A 699 -27.16 -2.24 -11.93
N SER A 700 -27.47 -3.03 -12.96
CA SER A 700 -28.74 -2.94 -13.71
C SER A 700 -29.94 -3.37 -12.86
N PHE A 701 -31.15 -2.90 -13.18
CA PHE A 701 -32.36 -3.39 -12.52
C PHE A 701 -32.58 -4.89 -12.73
N LEU A 702 -32.14 -5.46 -13.86
CA LEU A 702 -32.19 -6.90 -14.13
C LEU A 702 -31.43 -7.72 -13.08
N LEU A 703 -30.19 -7.32 -12.79
CA LEU A 703 -29.37 -7.98 -11.78
C LEU A 703 -29.96 -7.77 -10.38
N MET A 704 -30.44 -6.55 -10.08
CA MET A 704 -31.11 -6.25 -8.82
C MET A 704 -32.35 -7.12 -8.59
N PHE A 705 -33.19 -7.29 -9.62
CA PHE A 705 -34.36 -8.16 -9.62
C PHE A 705 -33.95 -9.61 -9.32
N ALA A 706 -32.91 -10.12 -10.00
CA ALA A 706 -32.42 -11.48 -9.75
C ALA A 706 -31.99 -11.70 -8.28
N ARG A 707 -31.46 -10.67 -7.61
CA ARG A 707 -31.10 -10.75 -6.17
C ARG A 707 -32.33 -10.81 -5.29
N TRP A 708 -33.27 -9.90 -5.50
CA TRP A 708 -34.51 -9.83 -4.75
C TRP A 708 -35.31 -11.11 -4.92
N LYS A 709 -35.38 -11.66 -6.15
CA LYS A 709 -36.05 -12.94 -6.40
C LYS A 709 -35.37 -14.12 -5.70
N LYS A 710 -34.04 -14.10 -5.61
CA LYS A 710 -33.29 -15.09 -4.83
C LYS A 710 -33.59 -14.94 -3.33
N LEU A 711 -33.59 -13.72 -2.80
CA LEU A 711 -33.92 -13.45 -1.40
C LEU A 711 -35.33 -13.92 -1.07
N GLU A 712 -36.31 -13.61 -1.92
CA GLU A 712 -37.70 -14.08 -1.81
C GLU A 712 -37.75 -15.62 -1.68
N ARG A 713 -37.04 -16.34 -2.56
CA ARG A 713 -36.96 -17.81 -2.55
C ARG A 713 -36.23 -18.40 -1.34
N ASP A 714 -35.16 -17.75 -0.89
CA ASP A 714 -34.31 -18.24 0.19
C ASP A 714 -34.94 -17.95 1.57
N LEU A 715 -35.64 -16.81 1.71
CA LEU A 715 -36.35 -16.40 2.92
C LEU A 715 -37.63 -17.21 3.12
N TYR A 716 -38.37 -17.51 2.04
CA TYR A 716 -39.65 -18.21 2.11
C TYR A 716 -39.75 -19.30 1.03
N ASN A 717 -39.94 -20.55 1.45
CA ASN A 717 -40.17 -21.67 0.55
C ASN A 717 -41.56 -22.26 0.80
N GLU A 718 -42.51 -21.98 -0.09
CA GLU A 718 -43.89 -22.47 -0.02
C GLU A 718 -43.98 -24.00 0.08
N ARG A 719 -43.01 -24.75 -0.46
CA ARG A 719 -42.98 -26.22 -0.36
C ARG A 719 -42.73 -26.74 1.06
N LYS A 720 -42.09 -25.95 1.94
CA LYS A 720 -41.88 -26.35 3.35
C LYS A 720 -43.12 -26.21 4.22
N LYS A 721 -44.12 -25.43 3.79
CA LYS A 721 -45.40 -25.27 4.51
C LYS A 721 -46.22 -26.57 4.53
N TYR A 722 -46.08 -27.40 3.49
CA TYR A 722 -46.77 -28.68 3.35
C TYR A 722 -46.01 -29.86 3.95
N ALA A 723 -44.70 -29.73 4.17
CA ALA A 723 -43.90 -30.78 4.81
C ALA A 723 -43.98 -30.76 6.34
N SER A 724 -44.53 -29.70 6.94
CA SER A 724 -44.83 -29.58 8.37
C SER A 724 -46.29 -29.91 8.73
N GLN A 725 -47.09 -30.34 7.74
CA GLN A 725 -48.47 -30.82 7.90
C GLN A 725 -48.63 -32.30 7.55
N LEU A 726 -47.51 -32.99 7.29
CA LEU A 726 -47.34 -34.45 7.22
C LEU A 726 -46.33 -34.84 8.30
#